data_AF-A0A927AW78-F1
#
_entry.id   AF-A0A927AW78-F1
#
_cell.length_a   1.000
_cell.length_b   1.000
_cell.length_c   1.000
_cell.angle_alpha   90.00
_cell.angle_beta   90.00
_cell.angle_gamma   90.00
#
_symmetry.space_group_name_H-M   'P 1'
#
loop_
_entity.id
_entity.type
_entity.pdbx_description
1 polymer ?
#
loop_
_entity_poly.entity_id
_entity_poly.type
_entity_poly.pdbx_seq_one_letter_code
_entity_poly.pdbx_strand_id
1 'polypeptide(L)'
;MKQLTSILLFLLPALAMAQTFPIAPPKTPINSGTIQLGVKTDGKWYTRNASGVETPFLISPKANGLPITKSMSDVRSLSLTSSEAPLTINMSQGLQSGIFILRAGDTTTPADSAIYVRTAPVTGLPSGLLYERFVQDYYTPEMFGAVGDSLTDDYVALRKAAQFCNRKGKTLLLRSYYGCSQPIVVNLANGTGYLFTGGRRFSMKGIGMSTSGIRWLGGNATVFKLNGTGDDNVELSDFRIFPADVNARVGTGLEVNWQSNFSLSRIHIGFFNRNLNLIDAGEGKVDGCVFDWGNEGVFAGLSSHGVAPNGILFSSTAFNSNGNYGLYIENGCNNTIQTCRFLNNGHDVTKSYRNAFRNQYTSFNGAVSTTLLGNYFEGNRCPTTVEMILGQFDASKQNGGATLIMGNTFNRIGKQGDIVNDIKFRPLNLINNGPIQAITMVGNSFTGYPIDTVTYVSSPTKPRVAYDIGLNAFNNYVIFDMNYYMFPNEAPVETPGYVRHKYRLASDQIDYVTELKNKPTIPTTAAQVGAVSLTNFDSYTTTQQSLDVSQNTAISNNTNAITSHTNTLTLHTSQINSVSTAIGNKLDISTYTTYSATTASLIADKVAASTYSSYTASVGSQLASKLDISTFTSYSAATVTLIADKVTASTYSSYTAGVASTLSGKLDISTFTSYSAGVATALTGKISSTAGTGVSTTLTTPTLLTLTASGLATMGAITASGDIIRTGYQTTESQLKVGSLEAQSISLNSAFVGENIFFNGTGFQRRATGPGAIIYFAGSEIQFRFAVSNTAGTTSGGMANNAPFKVTVDGKWGFGSTLTWIPNTFTNAKVSGDDNGMYLSVPMTTS
;
A
#
# COMPACT_ATOMS: atom_id res chain seq x y z
N MET A 1 42.73 12.15 -18.99
CA MET A 1 43.04 11.97 -17.55
C MET A 1 42.40 12.97 -16.58
N LYS A 2 41.70 14.04 -17.02
CA LYS A 2 40.93 14.95 -16.13
C LYS A 2 39.43 14.61 -15.99
N GLN A 3 38.90 13.62 -16.71
CA GLN A 3 37.47 13.25 -16.70
C GLN A 3 37.17 11.90 -16.01
N LEU A 4 38.16 11.06 -15.74
CA LEU A 4 37.96 9.79 -15.02
C LEU A 4 38.02 9.94 -13.49
N THR A 5 38.47 11.09 -12.98
CA THR A 5 38.48 11.42 -11.55
C THR A 5 37.12 11.86 -11.01
N SER A 6 36.15 12.18 -11.88
CA SER A 6 34.85 12.74 -11.47
C SER A 6 33.75 11.69 -11.29
N ILE A 7 33.85 10.52 -11.93
CA ILE A 7 32.83 9.45 -11.81
C ILE A 7 33.10 8.55 -10.59
N LEU A 8 34.36 8.43 -10.15
CA LEU A 8 34.71 7.63 -8.98
C LEU A 8 34.47 8.35 -7.63
N LEU A 9 34.23 9.67 -7.64
CA LEU A 9 34.00 10.46 -6.43
C LEU A 9 32.51 10.52 -5.99
N PHE A 10 31.57 10.07 -6.83
CA PHE A 10 30.13 10.11 -6.53
C PHE A 10 29.55 8.83 -5.90
N LEU A 11 30.34 7.76 -5.78
CA LEU A 11 29.91 6.48 -5.17
C LEU A 11 30.36 6.29 -3.71
N LEU A 12 31.09 7.24 -3.14
CA LEU A 12 31.67 7.16 -1.79
C LEU A 12 30.81 7.63 -0.59
N PRO A 13 29.64 8.31 -0.71
CA PRO A 13 28.86 8.67 0.49
C PRO A 13 28.02 7.51 1.07
N ALA A 14 27.79 6.43 0.31
CA ALA A 14 26.87 5.36 0.74
C ALA A 14 27.46 4.36 1.76
N LEU A 15 28.77 4.42 2.05
CA LEU A 15 29.43 3.47 2.96
C LEU A 15 30.05 4.08 4.24
N ALA A 16 29.92 5.39 4.47
CA ALA A 16 30.63 6.09 5.55
C ALA A 16 29.77 6.59 6.75
N MET A 17 28.50 6.18 6.87
CA MET A 17 27.63 6.60 7.99
C MET A 17 27.37 5.53 9.07
N ALA A 18 28.28 4.57 9.23
CA ALA A 18 28.28 3.63 10.36
C ALA A 18 29.42 3.96 11.35
N GLN A 19 29.50 5.22 11.81
CA GLN A 19 30.38 5.56 12.91
C GLN A 19 29.58 5.50 14.21
N THR A 20 29.72 4.38 14.94
CA THR A 20 29.20 4.24 16.30
C THR A 20 29.90 5.25 17.19
N PHE A 21 29.20 6.30 17.62
CA PHE A 21 29.67 7.17 18.69
C PHE A 21 29.77 6.38 19.99
N PRO A 22 30.87 6.48 20.74
CA PRO A 22 30.94 5.92 22.08
C PRO A 22 29.94 6.68 22.95
N ILE A 23 28.87 5.98 23.34
CA ILE A 23 27.92 6.46 24.36
C ILE A 23 28.72 6.61 25.64
N ALA A 24 28.96 7.85 26.08
CA ALA A 24 29.47 8.11 27.41
C ALA A 24 28.48 7.50 28.43
N PRO A 25 28.96 6.77 29.44
CA PRO A 25 28.10 6.17 30.45
C PRO A 25 27.23 7.27 31.10
N PRO A 26 25.95 6.99 31.40
CA PRO A 26 25.06 7.96 32.00
C PRO A 26 25.67 8.51 33.29
N LYS A 27 25.70 9.84 33.44
CA LYS A 27 26.03 10.47 34.72
C LYS A 27 25.04 9.95 35.77
N THR A 28 25.59 9.40 36.84
CA THR A 28 24.86 8.91 38.00
C THR A 28 23.96 10.02 38.57
N PRO A 29 22.65 9.79 38.75
CA PRO A 29 21.78 10.74 39.43
C PRO A 29 22.26 10.99 40.85
N ILE A 30 22.30 12.27 41.22
CA ILE A 30 22.63 12.74 42.55
C ILE A 30 21.50 12.33 43.51
N ASN A 31 21.89 11.55 44.53
CA ASN A 31 21.27 11.39 45.86
C ASN A 31 19.74 11.28 45.96
N SER A 32 19.22 10.06 45.75
CA SER A 32 18.16 9.53 46.61
C SER A 32 18.59 8.13 47.07
N GLY A 33 18.65 7.87 48.37
CA GLY A 33 19.26 6.68 48.99
C GLY A 33 18.63 5.31 48.70
N THR A 34 18.00 5.11 47.55
CA THR A 34 17.48 3.81 47.09
C THR A 34 17.47 3.79 45.56
N ILE A 35 18.18 2.83 44.95
CA ILE A 35 18.18 2.63 43.49
C ILE A 35 17.16 1.53 43.17
N GLN A 36 16.19 1.84 42.31
CA GLN A 36 15.28 0.83 41.78
C GLN A 36 15.96 0.08 40.64
N LEU A 37 16.08 -1.23 40.80
CA LEU A 37 16.58 -2.13 39.76
C LEU A 37 15.37 -2.76 39.07
N GLY A 38 15.41 -2.79 37.74
CA GLY A 38 14.36 -3.40 36.92
C GLY A 38 14.15 -4.89 37.21
N VAL A 39 13.24 -5.50 36.47
CA VAL A 39 12.89 -6.93 36.59
C VAL A 39 14.11 -7.80 36.27
N LYS A 40 14.46 -8.72 37.18
CA LYS A 40 15.48 -9.74 36.93
C LYS A 40 14.88 -10.99 36.27
N THR A 41 15.74 -11.90 35.83
CA THR A 41 15.37 -13.15 35.15
C THR A 41 14.49 -14.10 35.97
N ASP A 42 14.33 -13.83 37.28
CA ASP A 42 13.42 -14.53 38.18
C ASP A 42 12.00 -13.94 38.24
N GLY A 43 11.72 -12.91 37.43
CA GLY A 43 10.42 -12.24 37.37
C GLY A 43 10.12 -11.32 38.57
N LYS A 44 11.08 -11.08 39.46
CA LYS A 44 10.93 -10.23 40.65
C LYS A 44 11.58 -8.87 40.43
N TRP A 45 11.04 -7.85 41.09
CA TRP A 45 11.63 -6.52 41.16
C TRP A 45 12.59 -6.45 42.34
N TYR A 46 13.65 -5.66 42.24
CA TYR A 46 14.65 -5.56 43.31
C TYR A 46 14.88 -4.11 43.72
N THR A 47 14.97 -3.88 45.03
CA THR A 47 15.50 -2.61 45.57
C THR A 47 16.89 -2.85 46.09
N ARG A 48 17.82 -1.92 45.80
CA ARG A 48 19.16 -1.92 46.37
C ARG A 48 19.24 -0.84 47.44
N ASN A 49 19.53 -1.23 48.67
CA ASN A 49 19.73 -0.28 49.77
C ASN A 49 21.12 0.38 49.71
N ALA A 50 21.38 1.33 50.61
CA ALA A 50 22.65 2.07 50.68
C ALA A 50 23.89 1.19 50.95
N SER A 51 23.71 -0.02 51.49
CA SER A 51 24.78 -1.00 51.69
C SER A 51 24.97 -1.96 50.51
N GLY A 52 24.26 -1.76 49.40
CA GLY A 52 24.39 -2.57 48.20
C GLY A 52 23.61 -3.88 48.23
N VAL A 53 22.86 -4.15 49.29
CA VAL A 53 22.05 -5.37 49.43
C VAL A 53 20.79 -5.24 48.57
N GLU A 54 20.57 -6.25 47.74
CA GLU A 54 19.42 -6.34 46.85
C GLU A 54 18.33 -7.20 47.48
N THR A 55 17.17 -6.60 47.75
CA THR A 55 16.00 -7.28 48.31
C THR A 55 14.93 -7.52 47.25
N PRO A 56 14.45 -8.76 47.07
CA PRO A 56 13.35 -9.03 46.15
C PRO A 56 12.05 -8.43 46.68
N PHE A 57 11.44 -7.57 45.88
CA PHE A 57 10.08 -7.07 46.05
C PHE A 57 9.18 -7.80 45.05
N LEU A 58 8.37 -8.72 45.57
CA LEU A 58 7.38 -9.45 44.78
C LEU A 58 6.18 -8.53 44.54
N ILE A 59 5.86 -8.12 43.31
CA ILE A 59 4.59 -7.41 43.04
C ILE A 59 3.45 -8.44 43.02
N SER A 60 3.07 -8.95 44.19
CA SER A 60 1.80 -9.64 44.37
C SER A 60 0.95 -8.79 45.31
N PRO A 61 -0.09 -8.07 44.81
CA PRO A 61 -0.95 -7.22 45.62
C PRO A 61 -1.56 -7.95 46.83
N LYS A 62 -1.76 -9.27 46.71
CA LYS A 62 -2.35 -10.12 47.75
C LYS A 62 -1.33 -10.66 48.76
N ALA A 63 -0.06 -10.82 48.38
CA ALA A 63 0.98 -11.34 49.28
C ALA A 63 1.61 -10.26 50.17
N ASN A 64 1.52 -8.99 49.77
CA ASN A 64 2.20 -7.87 50.46
C ASN A 64 1.26 -6.99 51.31
N GLY A 65 -0.03 -7.33 51.43
CA GLY A 65 -0.98 -6.50 52.19
C GLY A 65 -1.14 -5.07 51.66
N LEU A 66 -0.88 -4.83 50.37
CA LEU A 66 -1.02 -3.50 49.78
C LEU A 66 -2.50 -3.10 49.80
N PRO A 67 -2.88 -1.94 50.37
CA PRO A 67 -4.26 -1.47 50.33
C PRO A 67 -4.72 -1.34 48.88
N ILE A 68 -5.70 -2.15 48.49
CA ILE A 68 -6.30 -2.10 47.16
C ILE A 68 -7.38 -1.02 47.21
N THR A 69 -7.11 0.12 46.58
CA THR A 69 -8.14 1.11 46.30
C THR A 69 -8.82 0.76 44.97
N LYS A 70 -10.15 0.80 44.93
CA LYS A 70 -10.91 0.44 43.72
C LYS A 70 -10.95 1.61 42.74
N SER A 71 -10.80 2.84 43.24
CA SER A 71 -10.88 4.05 42.42
C SER A 71 -9.97 5.20 42.88
N MET A 72 -9.77 6.18 42.01
CA MET A 72 -9.18 7.48 42.31
C MET A 72 -9.93 8.21 43.43
N SER A 73 -11.27 8.03 43.47
CA SER A 73 -12.11 8.60 44.51
C SER A 73 -11.82 7.97 45.87
N ASP A 74 -11.58 6.66 45.91
CA ASP A 74 -11.26 5.95 47.14
C ASP A 74 -9.95 6.51 47.72
N VAL A 75 -8.91 6.68 46.90
CA VAL A 75 -7.64 7.27 47.34
C VAL A 75 -7.84 8.68 47.90
N ARG A 76 -8.67 9.51 47.25
CA ARG A 76 -8.98 10.87 47.70
C ARG A 76 -9.80 10.92 48.99
N SER A 77 -10.55 9.86 49.27
CA SER A 77 -11.35 9.76 50.51
C SER A 77 -10.54 9.25 51.71
N LEU A 78 -9.32 8.74 51.48
CA LEU A 78 -8.46 8.29 52.57
C LEU A 78 -8.05 9.49 53.43
N SER A 79 -8.27 9.43 54.74
CA SER A 79 -7.75 10.39 55.71
C SER A 79 -6.60 9.74 56.44
N LEU A 80 -5.37 9.97 55.96
CA LEU A 80 -4.15 9.32 56.47
C LEU A 80 -3.12 10.36 56.89
N THR A 81 -2.48 10.16 58.02
CA THR A 81 -1.26 10.88 58.41
C THR A 81 -0.02 10.27 57.75
N SER A 82 1.09 11.01 57.71
CA SER A 82 2.37 10.50 57.15
C SER A 82 2.88 9.23 57.83
N SER A 83 2.52 9.01 59.11
CA SER A 83 2.89 7.81 59.88
C SER A 83 2.02 6.58 59.59
N GLU A 84 0.80 6.79 59.09
CA GLU A 84 -0.18 5.72 58.80
C GLU A 84 -0.16 5.31 57.34
N ALA A 85 0.31 6.19 56.45
CA ALA A 85 0.16 6.01 55.03
C ALA A 85 1.08 4.92 54.46
N PRO A 86 0.54 3.98 53.68
CA PRO A 86 1.36 2.99 53.00
C PRO A 86 2.29 3.66 51.97
N LEU A 87 3.54 3.20 51.88
CA LEU A 87 4.48 3.71 50.87
C LEU A 87 3.97 3.50 49.43
N THR A 88 3.13 2.48 49.23
CA THR A 88 2.63 2.10 47.92
C THR A 88 1.17 1.71 48.01
N ILE A 89 0.37 2.18 47.07
CA ILE A 89 -1.02 1.75 46.88
C ILE A 89 -1.18 1.14 45.48
N ASN A 90 -2.03 0.12 45.38
CA ASN A 90 -2.40 -0.45 44.10
C ASN A 90 -3.84 -0.08 43.78
N MET A 91 -4.05 0.60 42.66
CA MET A 91 -5.36 1.03 42.22
C MET A 91 -5.88 0.13 41.10
N SER A 92 -7.15 -0.27 41.21
CA SER A 92 -7.81 -1.24 40.31
C SER A 92 -8.98 -0.66 39.51
N GLN A 93 -8.86 0.58 39.04
CA GLN A 93 -9.90 1.30 38.31
C GLN A 93 -9.84 1.06 36.79
N GLY A 94 -10.07 -0.19 36.34
CA GLY A 94 -10.11 -0.52 34.91
C GLY A 94 -8.85 -0.07 34.16
N LEU A 95 -8.99 0.71 33.08
CA LEU A 95 -7.87 1.19 32.27
C LEU A 95 -7.00 2.27 32.95
N GLN A 96 -7.45 2.82 34.09
CA GLN A 96 -6.68 3.73 34.95
C GLN A 96 -5.87 3.00 36.03
N SER A 97 -5.95 1.67 36.11
CA SER A 97 -5.26 0.88 37.14
C SER A 97 -3.75 1.13 37.14
N GLY A 98 -3.12 0.95 38.30
CA GLY A 98 -1.68 1.10 38.43
C GLY A 98 -1.19 1.21 39.86
N ILE A 99 0.12 1.14 40.00
CA ILE A 99 0.82 1.28 41.28
C ILE A 99 1.13 2.77 41.50
N PHE A 100 0.93 3.26 42.71
CA PHE A 100 1.27 4.62 43.10
C PHE A 100 2.17 4.60 44.34
N ILE A 101 3.17 5.49 44.35
CA ILE A 101 4.16 5.61 45.40
C ILE A 101 3.92 6.92 46.16
N LEU A 102 3.94 6.84 47.48
CA LEU A 102 3.83 8.00 48.36
C LEU A 102 5.05 8.92 48.18
N ARG A 103 4.79 10.19 47.88
CA ARG A 103 5.79 11.27 47.88
C ARG A 103 5.73 11.99 49.23
N ALA A 104 6.25 11.32 50.26
CA ALA A 104 6.28 11.85 51.61
C ALA A 104 7.00 13.22 51.63
N GLY A 105 6.32 14.24 52.16
CA GLY A 105 6.84 15.61 52.23
C GLY A 105 6.49 16.52 51.04
N ASP A 106 5.93 15.99 49.94
CA ASP A 106 5.47 16.84 48.83
C ASP A 106 4.09 17.45 49.14
N THR A 107 4.12 18.70 49.59
CA THR A 107 2.93 19.50 49.92
C THR A 107 2.51 20.47 48.82
N THR A 108 3.30 20.59 47.74
CA THR A 108 3.16 21.67 46.74
C THR A 108 2.70 21.17 45.38
N THR A 109 3.00 19.93 44.99
CA THR A 109 2.60 19.39 43.69
C THR A 109 1.07 19.22 43.65
N PRO A 110 0.36 19.88 42.71
CA PRO A 110 -1.09 19.75 42.62
C PRO A 110 -1.49 18.35 42.15
N ALA A 111 -2.64 17.86 42.65
CA ALA A 111 -3.23 16.63 42.13
C ALA A 111 -3.74 16.88 40.69
N ASP A 112 -3.47 15.95 39.78
CA ASP A 112 -3.92 16.02 38.38
C ASP A 112 -4.97 14.95 38.04
N SER A 113 -5.41 14.21 39.06
CA SER A 113 -6.43 13.16 38.97
C SER A 113 -6.01 11.92 38.15
N ALA A 114 -4.74 11.78 37.78
CA ALA A 114 -4.27 10.73 36.88
C ALA A 114 -2.91 10.14 37.31
N ILE A 115 -1.91 11.02 37.43
CA ILE A 115 -0.54 10.69 37.82
C ILE A 115 -0.33 11.08 39.27
N TYR A 116 -0.78 12.28 39.65
CA TYR A 116 -0.69 12.84 40.98
C TYR A 116 -2.06 12.81 41.64
N VAL A 117 -2.17 12.11 42.76
CA VAL A 117 -3.41 11.92 43.50
C VAL A 117 -3.17 12.29 44.95
N ARG A 118 -4.02 13.17 45.50
CA ARG A 118 -3.96 13.53 46.91
C ARG A 118 -5.03 12.83 47.71
N THR A 119 -4.69 12.41 48.91
CA THR A 119 -5.66 11.93 49.92
C THR A 119 -6.46 13.10 50.49
N ALA A 120 -7.44 12.82 51.35
CA ALA A 120 -8.20 13.86 52.04
C ALA A 120 -7.27 14.69 52.95
N PRO A 121 -7.50 16.01 53.07
CA PRO A 121 -6.83 16.83 54.07
C PRO A 121 -7.04 16.29 55.49
N VAL A 122 -5.99 16.33 56.31
CA VAL A 122 -6.07 16.01 57.74
C VAL A 122 -5.37 17.11 58.56
N THR A 123 -5.66 17.20 59.85
CA THR A 123 -5.00 18.15 60.76
C THR A 123 -3.48 17.99 60.70
N GLY A 124 -2.76 19.07 60.40
CA GLY A 124 -1.29 19.05 60.21
C GLY A 124 -0.82 18.77 58.77
N LEU A 125 -1.73 18.40 57.86
CA LEU A 125 -1.45 18.22 56.43
C LEU A 125 -2.65 18.69 55.56
N PRO A 126 -2.86 20.01 55.44
CA PRO A 126 -4.06 20.59 54.82
C PRO A 126 -4.16 20.31 53.30
N SER A 127 -3.07 19.91 52.65
CA SER A 127 -3.06 19.49 51.25
C SER A 127 -3.24 17.98 51.05
N GLY A 128 -3.34 17.17 52.12
CA GLY A 128 -3.34 15.71 52.05
C GLY A 128 -2.01 15.13 51.56
N LEU A 129 -1.88 13.80 51.60
CA LEU A 129 -0.69 13.10 51.14
C LEU A 129 -0.71 12.91 49.63
N LEU A 130 0.44 13.08 48.98
CA LEU A 130 0.57 12.90 47.54
C LEU A 130 1.04 11.50 47.19
N TYR A 131 0.26 10.81 46.36
CA TYR A 131 0.63 9.58 45.68
C TYR A 131 0.92 9.89 44.20
N GLU A 132 2.08 9.45 43.72
CA GLU A 132 2.46 9.54 42.32
C GLU A 132 2.41 8.16 41.67
N ARG A 133 1.77 8.05 40.50
CA ARG A 133 1.76 6.84 39.69
C ARG A 133 3.20 6.44 39.35
N PHE A 134 3.50 5.15 39.48
CA PHE A 134 4.79 4.60 39.14
C PHE A 134 5.22 5.01 37.72
N VAL A 135 6.42 5.60 37.63
CA VAL A 135 6.92 6.24 36.41
C VAL A 135 7.27 5.18 35.37
N GLN A 136 6.64 5.28 34.20
CA GLN A 136 6.99 4.53 33.01
C GLN A 136 7.67 5.46 31.99
N ASP A 137 8.27 4.89 30.95
CA ASP A 137 8.82 5.67 29.82
C ASP A 137 7.74 6.24 28.91
N TYR A 138 6.51 5.77 29.08
CA TYR A 138 5.34 6.24 28.35
C TYR A 138 4.15 6.44 29.28
N TYR A 139 3.17 7.22 28.81
CA TYR A 139 1.87 7.35 29.43
C TYR A 139 0.79 7.20 28.37
N THR A 140 -0.39 6.72 28.77
CA THR A 140 -1.51 6.44 27.86
C THR A 140 -2.67 7.39 28.17
N PRO A 141 -3.50 7.79 27.18
CA PRO A 141 -4.69 8.60 27.43
C PRO A 141 -5.62 8.01 28.50
N GLU A 142 -5.70 6.69 28.62
CA GLU A 142 -6.57 5.98 29.56
C GLU A 142 -6.17 6.22 31.01
N MET A 143 -4.88 6.41 31.29
CA MET A 143 -4.40 6.82 32.62
C MET A 143 -4.99 8.16 33.06
N PHE A 144 -5.42 8.98 32.09
CA PHE A 144 -6.09 10.28 32.28
C PHE A 144 -7.61 10.21 32.08
N GLY A 145 -8.17 9.01 31.92
CA GLY A 145 -9.62 8.77 31.82
C GLY A 145 -10.19 8.68 30.42
N ALA A 146 -9.35 8.48 29.39
CA ALA A 146 -9.87 8.12 28.07
C ALA A 146 -10.51 6.72 28.10
N VAL A 147 -11.58 6.56 27.32
CA VAL A 147 -12.25 5.28 27.07
C VAL A 147 -11.56 4.53 25.93
N GLY A 148 -11.20 5.21 24.84
CA GLY A 148 -10.50 4.60 23.71
C GLY A 148 -11.38 3.67 22.87
N ASP A 149 -12.64 4.03 22.64
CA ASP A 149 -13.61 3.27 21.84
C ASP A 149 -13.91 3.92 20.46
N SER A 150 -13.14 4.95 20.08
CA SER A 150 -13.32 5.82 18.91
C SER A 150 -14.59 6.68 18.85
N LEU A 151 -15.54 6.49 19.78
CA LEU A 151 -16.86 7.12 19.77
C LEU A 151 -17.00 8.15 20.88
N THR A 152 -16.51 7.81 22.08
CA THR A 152 -16.48 8.69 23.23
C THR A 152 -15.49 9.82 23.00
N ASP A 153 -15.88 11.05 23.35
CA ASP A 153 -14.99 12.21 23.27
C ASP A 153 -13.94 12.17 24.39
N ASP A 154 -12.77 11.65 24.04
CA ASP A 154 -11.59 11.51 24.89
C ASP A 154 -10.72 12.78 24.91
N TYR A 155 -11.17 13.90 24.32
CA TYR A 155 -10.40 15.14 24.22
C TYR A 155 -9.72 15.57 25.53
N VAL A 156 -10.46 15.59 26.64
CA VAL A 156 -9.93 16.05 27.93
C VAL A 156 -8.77 15.17 28.40
N ALA A 157 -8.91 13.86 28.25
CA ALA A 157 -7.89 12.89 28.65
C ALA A 157 -6.67 12.94 27.70
N LEU A 158 -6.91 12.96 26.39
CA LEU A 158 -5.86 13.12 25.37
C LEU A 158 -5.03 14.39 25.59
N ARG A 159 -5.71 15.54 25.77
CA ARG A 159 -5.03 16.83 26.02
C ARG A 159 -4.18 16.77 27.28
N LYS A 160 -4.72 16.25 28.39
CA LYS A 160 -3.96 16.11 29.64
C LYS A 160 -2.75 15.20 29.48
N ALA A 161 -2.92 14.06 28.81
CA ALA A 161 -1.84 13.10 28.55
C ALA A 161 -0.74 13.71 27.69
N ALA A 162 -1.10 14.37 26.58
CA ALA A 162 -0.15 15.04 25.70
C ALA A 162 0.63 16.15 26.41
N GLN A 163 -0.06 17.01 27.16
CA GLN A 163 0.56 18.08 27.94
C GLN A 163 1.49 17.54 29.03
N PHE A 164 1.10 16.45 29.71
CA PHE A 164 1.92 15.79 30.71
C PHE A 164 3.20 15.22 30.08
N CYS A 165 3.07 14.47 28.97
CA CYS A 165 4.20 13.88 28.26
C CYS A 165 5.18 14.94 27.77
N ASN A 166 4.69 16.04 27.20
CA ASN A 166 5.49 17.20 26.79
C ASN A 166 6.28 17.80 27.96
N ARG A 167 5.60 18.08 29.09
CA ARG A 167 6.28 18.66 30.27
C ARG A 167 7.34 17.74 30.88
N LYS A 168 7.20 16.42 30.72
CA LYS A 168 8.07 15.42 31.35
C LYS A 168 9.10 14.81 30.38
N GLY A 169 9.07 15.15 29.09
CA GLY A 169 9.92 14.52 28.06
C GLY A 169 9.60 13.04 27.84
N LYS A 170 8.36 12.62 28.06
CA LYS A 170 7.91 11.22 28.00
C LYS A 170 7.13 10.94 26.72
N THR A 171 6.95 9.67 26.37
CA THR A 171 6.15 9.28 25.19
C THR A 171 4.67 9.19 25.54
N LEU A 172 3.82 9.84 24.76
CA LEU A 172 2.40 9.54 24.73
C LEU A 172 2.16 8.27 23.90
N LEU A 173 1.72 7.19 24.52
CA LEU A 173 1.40 5.92 23.85
C LEU A 173 -0.11 5.83 23.58
N LEU A 174 -0.49 5.78 22.30
CA LEU A 174 -1.85 5.51 21.85
C LEU A 174 -2.05 4.00 21.71
N ARG A 175 -2.95 3.42 22.52
CA ARG A 175 -3.23 1.97 22.50
C ARG A 175 -4.51 1.59 21.77
N SER A 176 -5.34 2.58 21.45
CA SER A 176 -6.61 2.40 20.76
C SER A 176 -6.90 3.60 19.86
N TYR A 177 -8.11 3.66 19.30
CA TYR A 177 -8.67 4.86 18.70
C TYR A 177 -9.42 5.68 19.74
N TYR A 178 -9.07 6.97 19.83
CA TYR A 178 -9.67 7.90 20.78
C TYR A 178 -10.52 8.92 20.01
N GLY A 179 -11.81 9.02 20.36
CA GLY A 179 -12.67 10.06 19.82
C GLY A 179 -12.21 11.43 20.32
N CYS A 180 -12.22 12.45 19.48
CA CYS A 180 -11.77 13.79 19.87
C CYS A 180 -12.58 14.87 19.17
N SER A 181 -13.30 15.70 19.93
CA SER A 181 -14.16 16.76 19.37
C SER A 181 -13.51 18.15 19.29
N GLN A 182 -12.37 18.34 19.96
CA GLN A 182 -11.69 19.65 20.10
C GLN A 182 -10.18 19.54 19.80
N PRO A 183 -9.54 20.58 19.25
CA PRO A 183 -8.11 20.56 18.92
C PRO A 183 -7.20 20.23 20.10
N ILE A 184 -6.26 19.32 19.90
CA ILE A 184 -5.18 19.04 20.86
C ILE A 184 -3.99 19.92 20.50
N VAL A 185 -3.76 20.95 21.31
CA VAL A 185 -2.64 21.88 21.15
C VAL A 185 -1.56 21.57 22.19
N VAL A 186 -0.35 21.30 21.72
CA VAL A 186 0.84 21.12 22.55
C VAL A 186 1.81 22.25 22.23
N ASN A 187 2.02 23.14 23.21
CA ASN A 187 3.06 24.15 23.15
C ASN A 187 4.33 23.54 23.76
N LEU A 188 5.34 23.30 22.93
CA LEU A 188 6.64 22.80 23.35
C LEU A 188 7.32 23.91 24.17
N ALA A 189 7.89 23.53 25.32
CA ALA A 189 8.48 24.49 26.24
C ALA A 189 9.81 25.02 25.69
N ASN A 190 10.05 26.32 25.85
CA ASN A 190 11.28 27.02 25.47
C ASN A 190 12.43 26.57 26.39
N GLY A 191 13.22 25.59 25.96
CA GLY A 191 14.44 25.19 26.63
C GLY A 191 15.54 26.15 26.21
N THR A 192 16.08 26.91 27.15
CA THR A 192 17.28 27.73 26.96
C THR A 192 18.43 26.83 26.49
N GLY A 193 18.74 26.84 25.20
CA GLY A 193 19.90 26.14 24.65
C GLY A 193 19.77 25.83 23.17
N TYR A 194 20.70 26.37 22.38
CA TYR A 194 20.89 26.13 20.95
C TYR A 194 20.72 24.65 20.53
N LEU A 195 20.25 24.47 19.29
CA LEU A 195 20.20 23.34 18.32
C LEU A 195 20.89 21.98 18.63
N PHE A 196 21.78 21.87 19.61
CA PHE A 196 22.57 20.67 19.91
C PHE A 196 22.55 20.25 21.39
N THR A 197 21.73 20.90 22.24
CA THR A 197 21.72 20.64 23.69
C THR A 197 20.35 20.27 24.28
N GLY A 198 19.26 20.35 23.51
CA GLY A 198 17.90 20.04 23.97
C GLY A 198 17.50 18.59 23.75
N GLY A 199 17.29 17.83 24.83
CA GLY A 199 16.75 16.46 24.77
C GLY A 199 15.34 16.38 24.14
N ARG A 200 14.91 15.16 23.80
CA ARG A 200 13.58 14.85 23.24
C ARG A 200 12.46 15.54 24.02
N ARG A 201 11.72 16.48 23.40
CA ARG A 201 10.73 17.32 24.11
C ARG A 201 9.32 16.75 24.08
N PHE A 202 8.89 16.21 22.94
CA PHE A 202 7.62 15.50 22.84
C PHE A 202 7.72 14.30 21.91
N SER A 203 7.22 13.16 22.38
CA SER A 203 7.09 11.97 21.55
C SER A 203 5.68 11.41 21.68
N MET A 204 5.11 10.96 20.57
CA MET A 204 3.87 10.23 20.53
C MET A 204 4.04 8.98 19.67
N LYS A 205 3.58 7.85 20.18
CA LYS A 205 3.68 6.57 19.50
C LYS A 205 2.35 5.84 19.56
N GLY A 206 1.92 5.25 18.46
CA GLY A 206 0.84 4.26 18.48
C GLY A 206 1.37 2.83 18.47
N ILE A 207 0.45 1.87 18.57
CA ILE A 207 0.74 0.45 18.40
C ILE A 207 0.55 -0.03 16.95
N GLY A 208 0.32 0.90 16.01
CA GLY A 208 0.17 0.64 14.58
C GLY A 208 -0.77 1.63 13.89
N MET A 209 -0.48 1.91 12.61
CA MET A 209 -1.23 2.84 11.75
C MET A 209 -2.70 2.45 11.53
N SER A 210 -3.06 1.18 11.73
CA SER A 210 -4.45 0.70 11.56
C SER A 210 -5.11 0.26 12.87
N THR A 211 -4.40 0.38 14.00
CA THR A 211 -4.83 -0.16 15.29
C THR A 211 -4.97 0.92 16.35
N SER A 212 -4.34 2.08 16.18
CA SER A 212 -4.36 3.17 17.15
C SER A 212 -4.33 4.53 16.49
N GLY A 213 -4.93 5.52 17.14
CA GLY A 213 -5.04 6.84 16.55
C GLY A 213 -6.09 7.75 17.17
N ILE A 214 -6.38 8.82 16.47
CA ILE A 214 -7.38 9.81 16.84
C ILE A 214 -8.49 9.79 15.79
N ARG A 215 -9.74 9.57 16.25
CA ARG A 215 -10.96 9.70 15.47
C ARG A 215 -11.52 11.11 15.70
N TRP A 216 -11.41 11.98 14.71
CA TRP A 216 -11.85 13.36 14.83
C TRP A 216 -13.37 13.48 14.73
N LEU A 217 -14.01 13.88 15.82
CA LEU A 217 -15.46 14.08 15.96
C LEU A 217 -15.87 15.55 15.75
N GLY A 218 -14.89 16.45 15.68
CA GLY A 218 -15.13 17.89 15.55
C GLY A 218 -15.34 18.37 14.11
N GLY A 219 -15.45 19.69 13.95
CA GLY A 219 -15.66 20.36 12.66
C GLY A 219 -14.36 20.80 11.97
N ASN A 220 -14.40 21.98 11.33
CA ASN A 220 -13.27 22.56 10.61
C ASN A 220 -12.22 23.16 11.56
N ALA A 221 -11.25 22.33 11.99
CA ALA A 221 -10.11 22.76 12.80
C ALA A 221 -8.89 21.86 12.57
N THR A 222 -7.74 22.23 13.15
CA THR A 222 -6.58 21.34 13.23
C THR A 222 -6.75 20.35 14.37
N VAL A 223 -6.71 19.04 14.10
CA VAL A 223 -6.93 17.99 15.12
C VAL A 223 -5.80 17.98 16.15
N PHE A 224 -4.56 17.92 15.68
CA PHE A 224 -3.38 17.89 16.53
C PHE A 224 -2.37 18.94 16.07
N LYS A 225 -2.03 19.88 16.96
CA LYS A 225 -1.13 21.00 16.66
C LYS A 225 0.04 21.02 17.63
N LEU A 226 1.24 20.94 17.06
CA LEU A 226 2.50 21.15 17.77
C LEU A 226 2.99 22.56 17.47
N ASN A 227 3.06 23.40 18.50
CA ASN A 227 3.75 24.69 18.42
C ASN A 227 5.07 24.55 19.16
N GLY A 228 6.20 24.76 18.50
CA GLY A 228 7.44 24.87 19.25
C GLY A 228 8.20 26.15 19.01
N THR A 229 9.52 26.09 19.22
CA THR A 229 10.37 27.26 19.42
C THR A 229 11.61 27.26 18.52
N GLY A 230 11.59 26.51 17.42
CA GLY A 230 12.73 26.34 16.51
C GLY A 230 13.68 25.20 16.86
N ASP A 231 14.05 24.99 18.12
CA ASP A 231 15.14 24.07 18.53
C ASP A 231 14.65 22.74 19.17
N ASP A 232 13.39 22.38 18.96
CA ASP A 232 12.79 21.20 19.62
C ASP A 232 12.96 19.93 18.78
N ASN A 233 13.07 18.78 19.46
CA ASN A 233 12.96 17.46 18.83
C ASN A 233 11.57 16.86 19.08
N VAL A 234 10.83 16.63 18.00
CA VAL A 234 9.51 15.99 17.96
C VAL A 234 9.59 14.63 17.28
N GLU A 235 9.10 13.59 17.94
CA GLU A 235 9.06 12.23 17.39
C GLU A 235 7.65 11.64 17.43
N LEU A 236 7.00 11.54 16.28
CA LEU A 236 5.66 10.96 16.15
C LEU A 236 5.72 9.68 15.31
N SER A 237 5.10 8.58 15.76
CA SER A 237 5.11 7.33 14.99
C SER A 237 3.96 6.35 15.23
N ASP A 238 3.69 5.49 14.26
CA ASP A 238 2.85 4.28 14.40
C ASP A 238 1.37 4.52 14.77
N PHE A 239 0.75 5.61 14.31
CA PHE A 239 -0.68 5.88 14.57
C PHE A 239 -1.40 6.49 13.35
N ARG A 240 -2.70 6.73 13.52
CA ARG A 240 -3.55 7.29 12.48
C ARG A 240 -4.41 8.47 12.98
N ILE A 241 -4.73 9.43 12.12
CA ILE A 241 -5.66 10.55 12.42
C ILE A 241 -6.69 10.64 11.29
N PHE A 242 -7.97 10.40 11.57
CA PHE A 242 -9.05 10.35 10.58
C PHE A 242 -10.34 10.99 11.13
N PRO A 243 -11.13 11.69 10.30
CA PRO A 243 -12.42 12.24 10.72
C PRO A 243 -13.50 11.16 10.82
N ALA A 244 -14.52 11.43 11.66
CA ALA A 244 -15.74 10.65 11.75
C ALA A 244 -16.51 10.67 10.43
N ASP A 245 -16.67 11.86 9.86
CA ASP A 245 -17.22 12.08 8.53
C ASP A 245 -16.08 12.23 7.50
N VAL A 246 -15.87 11.18 6.70
CA VAL A 246 -14.85 11.12 5.65
C VAL A 246 -15.22 11.94 4.40
N ASN A 247 -16.48 12.37 4.28
CA ASN A 247 -16.95 13.13 3.11
C ASN A 247 -16.79 14.63 3.29
N ALA A 248 -16.72 15.13 4.54
CA ALA A 248 -16.63 16.56 4.81
C ALA A 248 -15.36 17.21 4.26
N ARG A 249 -14.21 16.52 4.31
CA ARG A 249 -12.89 17.01 3.87
C ARG A 249 -12.59 18.43 4.36
N VAL A 250 -12.81 18.69 5.65
CA VAL A 250 -12.54 19.97 6.33
C VAL A 250 -11.35 19.85 7.29
N GLY A 251 -10.82 20.99 7.75
CA GLY A 251 -9.78 21.02 8.78
C GLY A 251 -8.40 20.49 8.37
N THR A 252 -7.54 20.34 9.36
CA THR A 252 -6.17 19.84 9.20
C THR A 252 -5.93 18.65 10.13
N GLY A 253 -5.34 17.56 9.64
CA GLY A 253 -5.07 16.39 10.49
C GLY A 253 -3.94 16.66 11.51
N LEU A 254 -2.74 16.98 11.03
CA LEU A 254 -1.59 17.30 11.88
C LEU A 254 -0.93 18.60 11.43
N GLU A 255 -0.60 19.46 12.39
CA GLU A 255 0.25 20.63 12.16
C GLU A 255 1.51 20.56 13.02
N VAL A 256 2.66 20.76 12.36
CA VAL A 256 3.96 20.93 12.98
C VAL A 256 4.41 22.35 12.67
N ASN A 257 4.42 23.20 13.71
CA ASN A 257 4.68 24.62 13.58
C ASN A 257 5.98 25.02 14.30
N TRP A 258 6.84 25.74 13.58
CA TRP A 258 8.10 26.31 14.06
C TRP A 258 9.06 25.28 14.69
N GLN A 259 9.50 24.31 13.87
CA GLN A 259 10.33 23.18 14.29
C GLN A 259 11.51 22.96 13.34
N SER A 260 12.74 22.93 13.87
CA SER A 260 13.92 22.59 13.07
C SER A 260 14.33 21.12 13.20
N ASN A 261 13.68 20.31 14.03
CA ASN A 261 13.96 18.87 14.08
C ASN A 261 12.70 18.06 14.41
N PHE A 262 12.09 17.46 13.39
CA PHE A 262 10.95 16.57 13.57
C PHE A 262 11.15 15.25 12.84
N SER A 263 10.61 14.18 13.42
CA SER A 263 10.54 12.85 12.82
C SER A 263 9.11 12.33 12.86
N LEU A 264 8.52 12.17 11.69
CA LEU A 264 7.19 11.60 11.47
C LEU A 264 7.38 10.25 10.78
N SER A 265 7.06 9.15 11.44
CA SER A 265 7.33 7.81 10.90
C SER A 265 6.12 6.89 10.99
N ARG A 266 5.68 6.33 9.87
CA ARG A 266 4.53 5.39 9.84
C ARG A 266 3.28 6.02 10.48
N ILE A 267 2.88 7.17 9.96
CA ILE A 267 1.64 7.87 10.35
C ILE A 267 0.70 7.88 9.15
N HIS A 268 -0.58 7.57 9.39
CA HIS A 268 -1.62 7.67 8.38
C HIS A 268 -2.56 8.82 8.70
N ILE A 269 -2.66 9.81 7.81
CA ILE A 269 -3.64 10.89 7.93
C ILE A 269 -4.41 10.99 6.62
N GLY A 270 -5.74 11.01 6.70
CA GLY A 270 -6.55 11.10 5.49
C GLY A 270 -7.91 11.74 5.71
N PHE A 271 -8.54 12.12 4.60
CA PHE A 271 -9.88 12.74 4.53
C PHE A 271 -10.02 14.13 5.17
N PHE A 272 -8.94 14.89 5.34
CA PHE A 272 -8.99 16.29 5.78
C PHE A 272 -8.96 17.27 4.61
N ASN A 273 -9.26 18.56 4.85
CA ASN A 273 -8.92 19.56 3.83
C ASN A 273 -7.40 19.56 3.60
N ARG A 274 -6.61 19.48 4.67
CA ARG A 274 -5.16 19.29 4.64
C ARG A 274 -4.74 18.15 5.56
N ASN A 275 -4.03 17.14 5.07
CA ASN A 275 -3.63 16.04 5.95
C ASN A 275 -2.47 16.45 6.87
N LEU A 276 -1.37 16.96 6.31
CA LEU A 276 -0.23 17.47 7.09
C LEU A 276 0.11 18.91 6.72
N ASN A 277 0.31 19.73 7.74
CA ASN A 277 0.74 21.12 7.62
C ASN A 277 2.09 21.30 8.32
N LEU A 278 3.16 21.51 7.54
CA LEU A 278 4.49 21.82 8.02
C LEU A 278 4.73 23.32 7.82
N ILE A 279 4.56 24.11 8.87
CA ILE A 279 4.66 25.57 8.78
C ILE A 279 5.82 26.05 9.62
N ASP A 280 6.68 26.88 9.04
CA ASP A 280 7.93 27.30 9.69
C ASP A 280 8.77 26.09 10.15
N ALA A 281 8.68 24.98 9.42
CA ALA A 281 9.33 23.72 9.75
C ALA A 281 10.60 23.57 8.90
N GLY A 282 11.76 23.69 9.53
CA GLY A 282 13.07 23.74 8.90
C GLY A 282 13.53 22.36 8.42
N GLU A 283 14.15 21.58 9.31
CA GLU A 283 14.69 20.26 9.00
C GLU A 283 13.84 19.15 9.65
N GLY A 284 13.75 18.00 8.99
CA GLY A 284 13.02 16.86 9.53
C GLY A 284 12.87 15.70 8.56
N LYS A 285 12.22 14.64 9.04
CA LYS A 285 11.97 13.40 8.29
C LYS A 285 10.49 13.03 8.31
N VAL A 286 9.98 12.64 7.16
CA VAL A 286 8.64 12.06 6.96
C VAL A 286 8.82 10.72 6.26
N ASP A 287 8.67 9.62 7.01
CA ASP A 287 9.08 8.29 6.58
C ASP A 287 7.96 7.25 6.67
N GLY A 288 7.68 6.55 5.58
CA GLY A 288 6.66 5.50 5.58
C GLY A 288 5.25 6.00 5.93
N CYS A 289 4.99 7.30 5.79
CA CYS A 289 3.71 7.91 6.08
C CYS A 289 2.73 7.75 4.92
N VAL A 290 1.44 7.90 5.20
CA VAL A 290 0.38 7.88 4.19
C VAL A 290 -0.50 9.12 4.36
N PHE A 291 -0.62 9.91 3.30
CA PHE A 291 -1.43 11.11 3.22
C PHE A 291 -2.42 10.98 2.06
N ASP A 292 -3.66 10.61 2.37
CA ASP A 292 -4.63 10.24 1.35
C ASP A 292 -6.02 10.87 1.48
N TRP A 293 -6.74 10.90 0.36
CA TRP A 293 -8.15 11.32 0.28
C TRP A 293 -8.46 12.73 0.82
N GLY A 294 -7.46 13.58 0.99
CA GLY A 294 -7.66 14.97 1.39
C GLY A 294 -7.93 15.87 0.18
N ASN A 295 -8.20 17.16 0.43
CA ASN A 295 -8.04 18.14 -0.65
C ASN A 295 -6.55 18.42 -0.88
N GLU A 296 -5.77 18.51 0.19
CA GLU A 296 -4.34 18.76 0.19
C GLU A 296 -3.66 17.64 1.00
N GLY A 297 -2.69 16.94 0.39
CA GLY A 297 -1.93 15.91 1.09
C GLY A 297 -1.02 16.54 2.14
N VAL A 298 0.08 17.13 1.68
CA VAL A 298 1.04 17.81 2.56
C VAL A 298 1.36 19.19 2.01
N PHE A 299 1.27 20.19 2.89
CA PHE A 299 1.81 21.53 2.64
C PHE A 299 3.01 21.76 3.54
N ALA A 300 4.12 22.23 2.97
CA ALA A 300 5.29 22.71 3.69
C ALA A 300 5.61 24.14 3.25
N GLY A 301 5.67 25.09 4.19
CA GLY A 301 5.88 26.48 3.85
C GLY A 301 6.20 27.38 5.04
N LEU A 302 6.24 28.68 4.77
CA LEU A 302 6.57 29.73 5.72
C LEU A 302 5.29 30.32 6.33
N SER A 303 5.40 30.84 7.55
CA SER A 303 4.44 31.80 8.10
C SER A 303 5.15 32.96 8.80
N SER A 304 4.71 33.37 9.98
CA SER A 304 5.23 34.53 10.70
C SER A 304 6.65 34.37 11.22
N HIS A 305 7.17 33.15 11.40
CA HIS A 305 8.52 32.94 11.93
C HIS A 305 9.59 32.93 10.83
N GLY A 306 9.19 32.83 9.56
CA GLY A 306 10.09 32.92 8.43
C GLY A 306 11.08 31.77 8.34
N VAL A 307 10.71 30.54 8.75
CA VAL A 307 11.60 29.37 8.67
C VAL A 307 11.23 28.53 7.45
N ALA A 308 12.07 28.54 6.42
CA ALA A 308 11.78 27.81 5.19
C ALA A 308 11.92 26.29 5.39
N PRO A 309 11.13 25.47 4.68
CA PRO A 309 11.37 24.04 4.56
C PRO A 309 12.78 23.77 3.99
N ASN A 310 13.73 23.43 4.85
CA ASN A 310 15.14 23.31 4.50
C ASN A 310 15.68 21.95 4.92
N GLY A 311 15.93 21.05 3.98
CA GLY A 311 16.49 19.74 4.32
C GLY A 311 15.46 18.74 4.87
N ILE A 312 14.18 18.87 4.50
CA ILE A 312 13.17 17.86 4.83
C ILE A 312 13.37 16.65 3.92
N LEU A 313 13.44 15.46 4.55
CA LEU A 313 13.44 14.18 3.86
C LEU A 313 12.04 13.54 3.88
N PHE A 314 11.44 13.39 2.71
CA PHE A 314 10.30 12.50 2.50
C PHE A 314 10.81 11.17 1.94
N SER A 315 10.63 10.08 2.69
CA SER A 315 11.05 8.74 2.26
C SER A 315 9.91 7.74 2.36
N SER A 316 9.76 6.86 1.37
CA SER A 316 8.78 5.76 1.38
C SER A 316 7.33 6.18 1.71
N THR A 317 7.02 7.46 1.46
CA THR A 317 5.74 8.08 1.83
C THR A 317 4.77 8.00 0.66
N ALA A 318 3.50 7.74 0.94
CA ALA A 318 2.44 7.68 -0.06
C ALA A 318 1.56 8.93 0.00
N PHE A 319 1.40 9.59 -1.14
CA PHE A 319 0.47 10.69 -1.38
C PHE A 319 -0.57 10.18 -2.37
N ASN A 320 -1.79 9.92 -1.90
CA ASN A 320 -2.79 9.21 -2.70
C ASN A 320 -4.14 9.92 -2.74
N SER A 321 -4.68 10.12 -3.93
CA SER A 321 -6.06 10.58 -4.13
C SER A 321 -6.37 11.90 -3.43
N ASN A 322 -5.40 12.83 -3.45
CA ASN A 322 -5.64 14.19 -2.95
C ASN A 322 -6.22 15.07 -4.06
N GLY A 323 -7.22 15.90 -3.74
CA GLY A 323 -7.98 16.69 -4.72
C GLY A 323 -7.13 17.73 -5.46
N ASN A 324 -6.33 18.50 -4.73
CA ASN A 324 -5.48 19.59 -5.22
C ASN A 324 -4.05 19.10 -5.44
N TYR A 325 -3.35 18.70 -4.38
CA TYR A 325 -1.98 18.21 -4.49
C TYR A 325 -1.60 17.12 -3.50
N GLY A 326 -0.63 16.29 -3.89
CA GLY A 326 0.00 15.32 -3.00
C GLY A 326 0.97 15.98 -2.03
N LEU A 327 1.97 16.68 -2.55
CA LEU A 327 2.95 17.44 -1.77
C LEU A 327 3.17 18.82 -2.41
N TYR A 328 3.03 19.87 -1.61
CA TYR A 328 3.38 21.24 -2.00
C TYR A 328 4.42 21.79 -1.03
N ILE A 329 5.61 22.10 -1.54
CA ILE A 329 6.68 22.81 -0.83
C ILE A 329 6.74 24.25 -1.35
N GLU A 330 6.58 25.22 -0.46
CA GLU A 330 6.71 26.63 -0.75
C GLU A 330 7.96 27.19 -0.07
N ASN A 331 8.77 27.92 -0.83
CA ASN A 331 10.05 28.51 -0.43
C ASN A 331 11.06 27.51 0.16
N GLY A 332 10.94 26.23 -0.19
CA GLY A 332 11.82 25.21 0.35
C GLY A 332 13.15 25.09 -0.40
N CYS A 333 14.20 24.73 0.35
CA CYS A 333 15.55 24.47 -0.17
C CYS A 333 16.08 23.11 0.34
N ASN A 334 16.94 22.46 -0.45
CA ASN A 334 17.60 21.19 -0.10
C ASN A 334 16.67 20.03 0.31
N ASN A 335 15.41 20.05 -0.11
CA ASN A 335 14.45 19.00 0.25
C ASN A 335 14.65 17.75 -0.63
N THR A 336 14.55 16.58 -0.02
CA THR A 336 14.70 15.28 -0.71
C THR A 336 13.41 14.48 -0.61
N ILE A 337 12.94 14.01 -1.76
CA ILE A 337 11.77 13.17 -1.91
C ILE A 337 12.25 11.88 -2.58
N GLN A 338 12.26 10.78 -1.82
CA GLN A 338 12.79 9.52 -2.30
C GLN A 338 11.84 8.35 -2.04
N THR A 339 11.81 7.41 -2.98
CA THR A 339 11.02 6.16 -2.90
C THR A 339 9.54 6.40 -2.53
N CYS A 340 9.01 7.59 -2.81
CA CYS A 340 7.63 7.96 -2.53
C CYS A 340 6.70 7.50 -3.64
N ARG A 341 5.42 7.37 -3.30
CA ARG A 341 4.33 7.04 -4.24
C ARG A 341 3.38 8.22 -4.36
N PHE A 342 3.15 8.67 -5.58
CA PHE A 342 2.25 9.76 -5.91
C PHE A 342 1.16 9.24 -6.84
N LEU A 343 0.01 8.91 -6.25
CA LEU A 343 -1.08 8.21 -6.91
C LEU A 343 -2.33 9.07 -6.98
N ASN A 344 -2.93 9.24 -8.17
CA ASN A 344 -4.27 9.83 -8.31
C ASN A 344 -4.48 11.22 -7.69
N ASN A 345 -3.42 12.04 -7.60
CA ASN A 345 -3.50 13.40 -7.06
C ASN A 345 -3.94 14.41 -8.12
N GLY A 346 -4.50 15.54 -7.68
CA GLY A 346 -4.90 16.66 -8.54
C GLY A 346 -6.24 16.48 -9.25
N HIS A 347 -7.07 15.53 -8.82
CA HIS A 347 -8.32 15.16 -9.52
C HIS A 347 -9.49 16.14 -9.34
N ASP A 348 -9.40 17.11 -8.44
CA ASP A 348 -10.42 18.14 -8.27
C ASP A 348 -10.23 19.27 -9.27
N VAL A 349 -10.94 19.19 -10.40
CA VAL A 349 -10.89 20.17 -11.50
C VAL A 349 -11.28 21.59 -11.10
N THR A 350 -11.89 21.79 -9.93
CA THR A 350 -12.27 23.13 -9.44
C THR A 350 -11.11 23.89 -8.82
N LYS A 351 -9.97 23.23 -8.57
CA LYS A 351 -8.79 23.85 -7.95
C LYS A 351 -7.81 24.34 -9.00
N SER A 352 -7.19 25.49 -8.73
CA SER A 352 -6.19 26.10 -9.62
C SER A 352 -4.81 25.44 -9.51
N TYR A 353 -4.50 24.76 -8.41
CA TYR A 353 -3.16 24.22 -8.10
C TYR A 353 -3.09 22.69 -8.14
N ARG A 354 -3.43 22.11 -9.28
CA ARG A 354 -3.52 20.66 -9.43
C ARG A 354 -2.16 20.07 -9.78
N ASN A 355 -1.51 19.36 -8.84
CA ASN A 355 -0.21 18.70 -9.06
C ASN A 355 -0.06 17.43 -8.20
N ALA A 356 0.80 16.50 -8.57
CA ALA A 356 1.21 15.45 -7.63
C ALA A 356 2.25 15.98 -6.63
N PHE A 357 3.26 16.66 -7.18
CA PHE A 357 4.28 17.38 -6.43
C PHE A 357 4.46 18.79 -7.01
N ARG A 358 4.51 19.78 -6.13
CA ARG A 358 4.80 21.16 -6.47
C ARG A 358 5.92 21.67 -5.57
N ASN A 359 6.94 22.27 -6.16
CA ASN A 359 7.88 23.11 -5.43
C ASN A 359 7.83 24.52 -6.01
N GLN A 360 7.53 25.51 -5.17
CA GLN A 360 7.44 26.91 -5.57
C GLN A 360 8.32 27.78 -4.71
N TYR A 361 9.16 28.59 -5.32
CA TYR A 361 9.93 29.62 -4.62
C TYR A 361 9.35 31.01 -4.92
N THR A 362 9.16 31.84 -3.90
CA THR A 362 8.60 33.19 -4.05
C THR A 362 9.53 34.30 -3.58
N SER A 363 10.34 34.12 -2.53
CA SER A 363 11.25 35.21 -2.08
C SER A 363 12.32 34.88 -1.01
N PHE A 364 12.49 33.63 -0.57
CA PHE A 364 13.21 33.34 0.69
C PHE A 364 14.50 32.51 0.59
N ASN A 365 15.64 33.13 0.92
CA ASN A 365 16.97 32.55 1.19
C ASN A 365 17.47 31.39 0.29
N GLY A 366 18.32 31.73 -0.69
CA GLY A 366 19.12 30.75 -1.42
C GLY A 366 18.40 30.11 -2.61
N ALA A 367 19.13 29.24 -3.30
CA ALA A 367 18.67 28.69 -4.55
C ALA A 367 17.86 27.41 -4.36
N VAL A 368 16.88 27.18 -5.25
CA VAL A 368 16.01 26.00 -5.19
C VAL A 368 16.83 24.75 -5.50
N SER A 369 17.20 24.02 -4.44
CA SER A 369 17.73 22.68 -4.54
C SER A 369 16.68 21.67 -4.13
N THR A 370 16.42 20.66 -4.97
CA THR A 370 15.41 19.63 -4.73
C THR A 370 15.85 18.34 -5.37
N THR A 371 15.70 17.25 -4.63
CA THR A 371 16.03 15.91 -5.11
C THR A 371 14.78 15.05 -5.16
N LEU A 372 14.50 14.46 -6.33
CA LEU A 372 13.46 13.47 -6.57
C LEU A 372 14.14 12.16 -6.97
N LEU A 373 14.17 11.16 -6.09
CA LEU A 373 14.90 9.90 -6.29
C LEU A 373 13.99 8.66 -6.22
N GLY A 374 13.88 7.92 -7.31
CA GLY A 374 13.22 6.60 -7.29
C GLY A 374 11.73 6.64 -6.94
N ASN A 375 11.04 7.75 -7.22
CA ASN A 375 9.62 7.91 -6.91
C ASN A 375 8.74 7.29 -8.00
N TYR A 376 7.53 6.90 -7.60
CA TYR A 376 6.53 6.31 -8.48
C TYR A 376 5.33 7.25 -8.62
N PHE A 377 5.14 7.80 -9.83
CA PHE A 377 4.01 8.64 -10.20
C PHE A 377 3.06 7.89 -11.11
N GLU A 378 1.82 7.68 -10.67
CA GLU A 378 0.83 6.96 -11.46
C GLU A 378 -0.56 7.57 -11.31
N GLY A 379 -1.26 7.70 -12.43
CA GLY A 379 -2.68 7.99 -12.43
C GLY A 379 -3.04 9.37 -11.89
N ASN A 380 -2.09 10.30 -11.79
CA ASN A 380 -2.36 11.67 -11.34
C ASN A 380 -3.23 12.40 -12.37
N ARG A 381 -4.20 13.21 -11.91
CA ARG A 381 -5.23 13.84 -12.78
C ARG A 381 -5.06 15.35 -12.83
N CYS A 382 -3.83 15.80 -13.02
CA CYS A 382 -3.44 17.20 -13.00
C CYS A 382 -2.85 17.63 -14.35
N PRO A 383 -2.90 18.94 -14.71
CA PRO A 383 -2.20 19.46 -15.89
C PRO A 383 -0.70 19.14 -15.88
N THR A 384 -0.10 19.17 -14.70
CA THR A 384 1.32 18.90 -14.48
C THR A 384 1.51 17.98 -13.26
N THR A 385 2.14 16.83 -13.44
CA THR A 385 2.43 15.91 -12.32
C THR A 385 3.45 16.49 -11.34
N VAL A 386 4.62 16.93 -11.83
CA VAL A 386 5.67 17.60 -11.07
C VAL A 386 5.83 19.02 -11.59
N GLU A 387 5.51 20.03 -10.77
CA GLU A 387 5.72 21.43 -11.13
C GLU A 387 6.82 22.06 -10.27
N MET A 388 7.86 22.55 -10.94
CA MET A 388 8.98 23.27 -10.34
C MET A 388 8.89 24.73 -10.76
N ILE A 389 8.51 25.60 -9.82
CA ILE A 389 8.40 27.04 -10.02
C ILE A 389 9.62 27.70 -9.41
N LEU A 390 10.48 28.16 -10.31
CA LEU A 390 11.80 28.70 -10.04
C LEU A 390 11.61 30.19 -9.83
N GLY A 391 11.74 30.65 -8.60
CA GLY A 391 11.29 31.97 -8.22
C GLY A 391 12.19 33.12 -8.68
N GLN A 392 11.78 34.32 -8.30
CA GLN A 392 12.50 35.56 -8.62
C GLN A 392 13.87 35.57 -7.94
N PHE A 393 14.93 35.47 -8.74
CA PHE A 393 16.28 35.71 -8.25
C PHE A 393 16.41 37.20 -7.94
N ASP A 394 16.48 37.52 -6.66
CA ASP A 394 16.99 38.82 -6.23
C ASP A 394 18.39 38.97 -6.83
N ALA A 395 18.57 39.94 -7.73
CA ALA A 395 19.85 40.16 -8.43
C ALA A 395 21.01 40.42 -7.45
N SER A 396 20.71 40.80 -6.20
CA SER A 396 21.70 40.93 -5.13
C SER A 396 22.10 39.60 -4.47
N LYS A 397 21.36 38.51 -4.69
CA LYS A 397 21.58 37.17 -4.14
C LYS A 397 21.93 36.19 -5.25
N GLN A 398 23.22 36.09 -5.59
CA GLN A 398 23.77 35.24 -6.67
C GLN A 398 23.72 33.72 -6.42
N ASN A 399 22.80 33.22 -5.60
CA ASN A 399 22.79 31.79 -5.26
C ASN A 399 22.09 30.99 -6.38
N GLY A 400 22.86 30.13 -7.07
CA GLY A 400 22.37 29.15 -8.04
C GLY A 400 22.00 27.82 -7.39
N GLY A 401 21.00 27.12 -7.92
CA GLY A 401 20.36 25.95 -7.29
C GLY A 401 20.44 24.70 -8.14
N ALA A 402 20.21 23.54 -7.55
CA ALA A 402 20.32 22.26 -8.25
C ALA A 402 19.07 21.40 -8.06
N THR A 403 18.37 21.11 -9.16
CA THR A 403 17.29 20.11 -9.17
C THR A 403 17.83 18.80 -9.73
N LEU A 404 17.74 17.73 -8.94
CA LEU A 404 18.07 16.37 -9.37
C LEU A 404 16.79 15.53 -9.42
N ILE A 405 16.49 14.95 -10.58
CA ILE A 405 15.35 14.04 -10.78
C ILE A 405 15.91 12.74 -11.33
N MET A 406 15.99 11.68 -10.53
CA MET A 406 16.68 10.45 -10.93
C MET A 406 15.88 9.19 -10.62
N GLY A 407 15.82 8.28 -11.60
CA GLY A 407 15.23 6.95 -11.42
C GLY A 407 13.73 6.92 -11.14
N ASN A 408 13.00 8.01 -11.42
CA ASN A 408 11.56 8.09 -11.17
C ASN A 408 10.78 7.44 -12.31
N THR A 409 9.59 6.92 -12.02
CA THR A 409 8.65 6.41 -13.02
C THR A 409 7.44 7.33 -13.13
N PHE A 410 7.12 7.75 -14.35
CA PHE A 410 5.95 8.56 -14.69
C PHE A 410 5.02 7.73 -15.58
N ASN A 411 3.88 7.33 -15.03
CA ASN A 411 2.87 6.54 -15.72
C ASN A 411 1.62 7.38 -16.01
N ARG A 412 1.40 7.68 -17.30
CA ARG A 412 0.14 8.28 -17.78
C ARG A 412 -0.87 7.18 -18.09
N ILE A 413 -2.08 7.33 -17.55
CA ILE A 413 -3.18 6.38 -17.76
C ILE A 413 -4.15 6.93 -18.81
N GLY A 414 -4.47 6.15 -19.85
CA GLY A 414 -5.24 6.59 -21.03
C GLY A 414 -6.60 7.29 -20.79
N LYS A 415 -7.26 7.03 -19.65
CA LYS A 415 -8.55 7.67 -19.28
C LYS A 415 -8.39 9.11 -18.75
N GLN A 416 -7.17 9.57 -18.50
CA GLN A 416 -6.88 10.81 -17.78
C GLN A 416 -6.43 11.89 -18.76
N GLY A 417 -7.40 12.53 -19.44
CA GLY A 417 -7.18 13.56 -20.46
C GLY A 417 -6.50 14.86 -19.95
N ASP A 418 -6.37 15.00 -18.63
CA ASP A 418 -5.92 16.23 -17.97
C ASP A 418 -4.40 16.44 -17.97
N ILE A 419 -3.58 15.39 -18.05
CA ILE A 419 -2.11 15.57 -18.04
C ILE A 419 -1.64 16.15 -19.37
N VAL A 420 -1.01 17.32 -19.29
CA VAL A 420 -0.27 17.95 -20.38
C VAL A 420 1.22 17.64 -20.24
N ASN A 421 1.78 17.79 -19.04
CA ASN A 421 3.20 17.58 -18.74
C ASN A 421 3.40 16.65 -17.53
N ASP A 422 4.37 15.75 -17.60
CA ASP A 422 4.77 15.00 -16.41
C ASP A 422 5.66 15.85 -15.51
N ILE A 423 6.56 16.63 -16.11
CA ILE A 423 7.41 17.60 -15.41
C ILE A 423 7.30 18.95 -16.11
N LYS A 424 7.14 20.02 -15.34
CA LYS A 424 7.17 21.39 -15.85
C LYS A 424 8.11 22.25 -15.00
N PHE A 425 9.03 22.92 -15.69
CA PHE A 425 9.87 23.98 -15.13
C PHE A 425 9.35 25.32 -15.59
N ARG A 426 9.05 26.21 -14.65
CA ARG A 426 8.52 27.55 -14.95
C ARG A 426 9.23 28.62 -14.10
N PRO A 427 9.76 29.70 -14.68
CA PRO A 427 10.22 30.85 -13.92
C PRO A 427 9.02 31.66 -13.38
N LEU A 428 9.11 32.18 -12.15
CA LEU A 428 8.08 33.06 -11.58
C LEU A 428 8.12 34.46 -12.19
N ASN A 429 9.33 34.96 -12.51
CA ASN A 429 9.59 36.22 -13.22
C ASN A 429 10.91 36.09 -14.02
N LEU A 430 10.91 36.42 -15.32
CA LEU A 430 12.12 36.40 -16.16
C LEU A 430 12.99 37.62 -15.83
N ILE A 431 13.99 37.47 -14.95
CA ILE A 431 15.03 38.48 -14.77
C ILE A 431 16.21 38.10 -15.67
N ASN A 432 16.62 39.01 -16.55
CA ASN A 432 17.85 38.87 -17.33
C ASN A 432 19.06 38.89 -16.35
N ASN A 433 19.96 37.91 -16.45
CA ASN A 433 21.20 37.75 -15.65
C ASN A 433 21.08 37.22 -14.20
N GLY A 434 20.13 36.34 -13.90
CA GLY A 434 20.10 35.60 -12.64
C GLY A 434 21.15 34.47 -12.55
N PRO A 435 21.45 33.94 -11.35
CA PRO A 435 22.40 32.84 -11.16
C PRO A 435 21.94 31.55 -11.85
N ILE A 436 22.91 30.70 -12.23
CA ILE A 436 22.67 29.48 -13.00
C ILE A 436 21.94 28.44 -12.14
N GLN A 437 20.82 27.90 -12.65
CA GLN A 437 20.16 26.73 -12.08
C GLN A 437 20.53 25.48 -12.88
N ALA A 438 21.07 24.48 -12.18
CA ALA A 438 21.37 23.18 -12.74
C ALA A 438 20.14 22.26 -12.61
N ILE A 439 19.72 21.68 -13.73
CA ILE A 439 18.65 20.68 -13.79
C ILE A 439 19.26 19.40 -14.34
N THR A 440 19.32 18.37 -13.51
CA THR A 440 19.83 17.05 -13.89
C THR A 440 18.71 16.04 -13.79
N MET A 441 18.39 15.40 -14.91
CA MET A 441 17.39 14.35 -14.99
C MET A 441 17.99 13.11 -15.64
N VAL A 442 18.05 12.00 -14.90
CA VAL A 442 18.76 10.79 -15.35
C VAL A 442 17.95 9.54 -15.03
N GLY A 443 17.81 8.65 -16.00
CA GLY A 443 17.22 7.33 -15.80
C GLY A 443 15.76 7.36 -15.37
N ASN A 444 15.04 8.46 -15.60
CA ASN A 444 13.59 8.47 -15.39
C ASN A 444 12.89 7.75 -16.55
N SER A 445 11.80 7.07 -16.25
CA SER A 445 10.99 6.34 -17.22
C SER A 445 9.65 7.04 -17.43
N PHE A 446 9.37 7.46 -18.66
CA PHE A 446 8.11 8.08 -19.07
C PHE A 446 7.29 7.09 -19.90
N THR A 447 6.21 6.59 -19.33
CA THR A 447 5.37 5.52 -19.90
C THR A 447 3.93 5.97 -20.07
N GLY A 448 3.18 5.28 -20.94
CA GLY A 448 1.74 5.47 -21.12
C GLY A 448 1.06 4.13 -21.28
N TYR A 449 0.15 3.78 -20.36
CA TYR A 449 -0.51 2.47 -20.38
C TYR A 449 -1.96 2.59 -20.85
N PRO A 450 -2.45 1.63 -21.68
CA PRO A 450 -3.87 1.43 -21.88
C PRO A 450 -4.51 0.92 -20.58
N ILE A 451 -5.67 1.45 -20.20
CA ILE A 451 -6.55 0.83 -19.19
C ILE A 451 -7.88 0.50 -19.85
N ASP A 452 -8.22 -0.79 -19.79
CA ASP A 452 -9.49 -1.52 -20.03
C ASP A 452 -10.33 -1.20 -21.27
N THR A 453 -10.20 -0.06 -21.93
CA THR A 453 -10.90 0.32 -23.18
C THR A 453 -10.31 1.56 -23.88
N VAL A 454 -9.42 2.33 -23.23
CA VAL A 454 -8.86 3.58 -23.81
C VAL A 454 -7.35 3.44 -24.02
N THR A 455 -6.94 3.37 -25.27
CA THR A 455 -5.52 3.40 -25.67
C THR A 455 -4.95 4.80 -25.38
N TYR A 456 -3.84 4.87 -24.65
CA TYR A 456 -3.10 6.13 -24.53
C TYR A 456 -2.59 6.54 -25.92
N VAL A 457 -2.95 7.74 -26.37
CA VAL A 457 -2.49 8.30 -27.66
C VAL A 457 -1.46 9.37 -27.37
N SER A 458 -0.23 9.17 -27.84
CA SER A 458 0.84 10.14 -27.67
C SER A 458 0.64 11.38 -28.55
N SER A 459 1.05 12.56 -28.07
CA SER A 459 0.93 13.81 -28.84
C SER A 459 2.13 14.74 -28.67
N PRO A 460 2.66 15.34 -29.74
CA PRO A 460 3.73 16.34 -29.66
C PRO A 460 3.30 17.62 -28.93
N THR A 461 1.99 17.87 -28.81
CA THR A 461 1.45 19.01 -28.04
C THR A 461 1.41 18.75 -26.52
N LYS A 462 1.76 17.53 -26.08
CA LYS A 462 1.78 17.10 -24.67
C LYS A 462 3.15 16.56 -24.25
N PRO A 463 4.23 17.37 -24.37
CA PRO A 463 5.56 16.90 -24.05
C PRO A 463 5.64 16.43 -22.60
N ARG A 464 6.40 15.35 -22.37
CA ARG A 464 6.62 14.75 -21.05
C ARG A 464 7.29 15.75 -20.10
N VAL A 465 8.27 16.47 -20.61
CA VAL A 465 8.94 17.57 -19.89
C VAL A 465 8.71 18.87 -20.65
N ALA A 466 8.25 19.90 -19.95
CA ALA A 466 8.14 21.27 -20.47
C ALA A 466 9.11 22.21 -19.76
N TYR A 467 9.86 22.96 -20.54
CA TYR A 467 10.70 24.07 -20.10
C TYR A 467 10.04 25.37 -20.54
N ASP A 468 9.15 25.93 -19.71
CA ASP A 468 8.49 27.23 -19.98
C ASP A 468 9.45 28.39 -19.62
N ILE A 469 10.69 28.27 -20.07
CA ILE A 469 11.76 29.23 -19.85
C ILE A 469 11.74 30.13 -21.09
N GLY A 470 11.36 31.41 -20.95
CA GLY A 470 11.30 32.31 -22.10
C GLY A 470 12.64 32.38 -22.85
N LEU A 471 12.61 32.68 -24.16
CA LEU A 471 13.79 32.67 -25.06
C LEU A 471 15.02 33.40 -24.50
N ASN A 472 14.84 34.44 -23.68
CA ASN A 472 15.91 35.26 -23.10
C ASN A 472 16.47 34.74 -21.75
N ALA A 473 15.85 33.74 -21.12
CA ALA A 473 16.24 33.25 -19.79
C ALA A 473 17.06 31.95 -19.82
N PHE A 474 17.29 31.34 -20.99
CA PHE A 474 18.04 30.08 -21.11
C PHE A 474 19.53 30.19 -20.73
N ASN A 475 20.11 31.40 -20.75
CA ASN A 475 21.51 31.60 -20.34
C ASN A 475 21.77 31.27 -18.85
N ASN A 476 20.71 31.15 -18.05
CA ASN A 476 20.80 30.89 -16.61
C ASN A 476 20.44 29.44 -16.25
N TYR A 477 20.37 28.52 -17.22
CA TYR A 477 20.05 27.11 -16.96
C TYR A 477 21.06 26.17 -17.59
N VAL A 478 21.47 25.15 -16.84
CA VAL A 478 22.24 24.01 -17.35
C VAL A 478 21.37 22.78 -17.22
N ILE A 479 20.94 22.22 -18.34
CA ILE A 479 19.99 21.10 -18.38
C ILE A 479 20.70 19.84 -18.88
N PHE A 480 20.74 18.82 -18.05
CA PHE A 480 21.16 17.46 -18.41
C PHE A 480 19.94 16.54 -18.40
N ASP A 481 19.50 16.10 -19.58
CA ASP A 481 18.34 15.20 -19.74
C ASP A 481 18.79 13.88 -20.39
N MET A 482 18.87 12.82 -19.57
CA MET A 482 19.25 11.46 -19.94
C MET A 482 18.16 10.48 -19.50
N ASN A 483 16.94 10.68 -20.00
CA ASN A 483 15.76 9.88 -19.63
C ASN A 483 15.29 8.93 -20.73
N TYR A 484 14.46 7.96 -20.34
CA TYR A 484 13.77 7.06 -21.24
C TYR A 484 12.36 7.60 -21.54
N TYR A 485 12.10 7.94 -22.80
CA TYR A 485 10.81 8.38 -23.30
C TYR A 485 10.19 7.26 -24.15
N MET A 486 9.14 6.60 -23.66
CA MET A 486 8.48 5.51 -24.40
C MET A 486 7.92 5.97 -25.75
N PHE A 487 7.48 7.23 -25.83
CA PHE A 487 7.02 7.86 -27.06
C PHE A 487 7.96 9.00 -27.45
N PRO A 488 8.78 8.83 -28.51
CA PRO A 488 9.75 9.84 -28.93
C PRO A 488 9.14 11.20 -29.31
N ASN A 489 7.89 11.20 -29.81
CA ASN A 489 7.17 12.44 -30.17
C ASN A 489 6.75 13.29 -28.96
N GLU A 490 6.81 12.75 -27.74
CA GLU A 490 6.53 13.49 -26.50
C GLU A 490 7.82 13.85 -25.73
N ALA A 491 9.00 13.51 -26.27
CA ALA A 491 10.25 13.99 -25.71
C ALA A 491 10.29 15.53 -25.78
N PRO A 492 10.98 16.21 -24.84
CA PRO A 492 11.10 17.66 -24.87
C PRO A 492 11.64 18.15 -26.22
N VAL A 493 10.94 19.12 -26.81
CA VAL A 493 11.30 19.74 -28.10
C VAL A 493 12.48 20.67 -27.88
N GLU A 494 13.52 20.56 -28.71
CA GLU A 494 14.65 21.50 -28.68
C GLU A 494 14.19 22.88 -29.15
N THR A 495 14.16 23.86 -28.25
CA THR A 495 14.05 25.26 -28.66
C THR A 495 15.34 25.65 -29.40
N PRO A 496 15.27 26.36 -30.55
CA PRO A 496 16.47 26.83 -31.25
C PRO A 496 17.39 27.63 -30.31
N GLY A 497 18.67 27.26 -30.21
CA GLY A 497 19.64 27.81 -29.24
C GLY A 497 20.11 26.81 -28.17
N TYR A 498 19.51 25.61 -28.15
CA TYR A 498 19.88 24.51 -27.26
C TYR A 498 21.08 23.71 -27.80
N VAL A 499 22.17 23.62 -27.03
CA VAL A 499 23.25 22.65 -27.29
C VAL A 499 23.00 21.42 -26.42
N ARG A 500 22.28 20.45 -26.96
CA ARG A 500 22.23 19.11 -26.36
C ARG A 500 23.61 18.49 -26.53
N HIS A 501 24.41 18.35 -25.47
CA HIS A 501 25.55 17.41 -25.49
C HIS A 501 24.98 15.99 -25.57
N LYS A 502 24.55 15.57 -26.76
CA LYS A 502 24.13 14.20 -27.06
C LYS A 502 25.35 13.30 -26.97
N TYR A 503 25.63 12.75 -25.79
CA TYR A 503 26.39 11.50 -25.72
C TYR A 503 25.42 10.36 -26.04
N ARG A 504 25.16 10.18 -27.34
CA ARG A 504 24.44 9.00 -27.82
C ARG A 504 25.43 7.84 -27.71
N LEU A 505 25.29 6.98 -26.70
CA LEU A 505 25.82 5.62 -26.79
C LEU A 505 24.93 4.88 -27.80
N ALA A 506 25.22 5.04 -29.08
CA ALA A 506 24.62 4.21 -30.11
C ALA A 506 25.23 2.81 -30.00
N SER A 507 24.40 1.81 -29.72
CA SER A 507 24.73 0.39 -29.87
C SER A 507 24.81 -0.06 -31.33
N ASP A 508 24.66 0.86 -32.29
CA ASP A 508 24.38 0.51 -33.67
C ASP A 508 25.47 1.12 -34.57
N GLN A 509 26.50 0.32 -34.83
CA GLN A 509 27.30 0.44 -36.05
C GLN A 509 26.40 0.13 -37.25
N ILE A 510 25.72 1.13 -37.82
CA ILE A 510 25.22 1.06 -39.21
C ILE A 510 25.38 2.44 -39.88
N ASP A 511 26.30 2.47 -40.85
CA ASP A 511 26.41 3.31 -42.05
C ASP A 511 26.25 4.84 -41.96
N TYR A 512 27.40 5.50 -41.78
CA TYR A 512 27.60 6.92 -42.03
C TYR A 512 27.96 7.24 -43.50
N VAL A 513 27.37 6.55 -44.49
CA VAL A 513 27.73 6.70 -45.92
C VAL A 513 26.58 7.15 -46.83
N THR A 514 25.34 7.28 -46.35
CA THR A 514 24.17 7.47 -47.26
C THR A 514 23.39 8.78 -47.08
N GLU A 515 24.03 9.87 -46.65
CA GLU A 515 23.37 11.19 -46.61
C GLU A 515 24.25 12.34 -47.15
N LEU A 516 24.90 12.10 -48.28
CA LEU A 516 25.57 13.13 -49.09
C LEU A 516 25.17 13.11 -50.57
N LYS A 517 24.06 12.46 -50.94
CA LYS A 517 23.66 12.27 -52.36
C LYS A 517 22.53 13.17 -52.88
N ASN A 518 21.95 14.07 -52.08
CA ASN A 518 20.84 14.90 -52.56
C ASN A 518 21.05 16.41 -52.30
N LYS A 519 21.95 17.04 -53.06
CA LYS A 519 21.88 18.47 -53.44
C LYS A 519 22.74 18.74 -54.70
N PRO A 520 22.50 19.82 -55.47
CA PRO A 520 22.29 19.75 -56.90
C PRO A 520 23.57 19.85 -57.73
N THR A 521 23.48 19.25 -58.92
CA THR A 521 24.38 19.28 -60.07
C THR A 521 25.07 20.63 -60.30
N ILE A 522 26.41 20.62 -60.29
CA ILE A 522 27.26 21.57 -61.03
C ILE A 522 27.86 20.78 -62.20
N PRO A 523 27.72 21.22 -63.46
CA PRO A 523 28.15 20.45 -64.61
C PRO A 523 29.64 20.69 -64.88
N THR A 524 30.44 19.64 -64.95
CA THR A 524 31.74 19.70 -65.62
C THR A 524 31.97 18.47 -66.47
N THR A 525 32.16 18.76 -67.74
CA THR A 525 32.58 17.91 -68.84
C THR A 525 33.90 17.19 -68.57
N ALA A 526 33.89 15.91 -68.94
CA ALA A 526 34.96 15.03 -69.40
C ALA A 526 36.41 15.56 -69.45
N ALA A 527 37.33 14.79 -68.87
CA ALA A 527 38.48 14.26 -69.60
C ALA A 527 39.11 13.06 -68.85
N GLN A 528 39.32 11.99 -69.62
CA GLN A 528 40.03 10.76 -69.26
C GLN A 528 41.49 11.02 -68.89
N VAL A 529 42.09 10.08 -68.13
CA VAL A 529 43.38 9.38 -68.36
C VAL A 529 43.64 8.65 -67.03
N GLY A 530 43.71 7.32 -66.94
CA GLY A 530 44.50 6.42 -67.77
C GLY A 530 45.78 6.11 -66.99
N ALA A 531 45.87 4.90 -66.43
CA ALA A 531 47.01 4.40 -65.67
C ALA A 531 48.33 4.49 -66.46
N VAL A 532 49.47 4.60 -65.77
CA VAL A 532 50.69 3.80 -66.01
C VAL A 532 51.73 4.11 -64.93
N SER A 533 52.40 3.02 -64.53
CA SER A 533 53.48 2.88 -63.55
C SER A 533 54.85 3.35 -64.10
N LEU A 534 55.90 3.17 -63.27
CA LEU A 534 57.36 3.20 -63.53
C LEU A 534 58.05 4.44 -62.94
N THR A 535 58.75 4.30 -61.80
CA THR A 535 60.14 3.80 -61.62
C THR A 535 61.20 4.64 -62.32
N ASN A 536 62.17 5.08 -61.52
CA ASN A 536 63.44 5.72 -61.84
C ASN A 536 63.42 7.22 -62.17
N PHE A 537 63.81 7.96 -61.14
CA PHE A 537 64.55 9.22 -61.22
C PHE A 537 65.81 9.03 -62.07
N ASP A 538 65.95 9.81 -63.16
CA ASP A 538 67.15 10.62 -63.35
C ASP A 538 66.96 11.67 -64.45
N SER A 539 67.41 12.89 -64.10
CA SER A 539 67.84 13.98 -64.99
C SER A 539 66.83 14.57 -65.99
N TYR A 540 66.20 15.70 -65.64
CA TYR A 540 66.09 16.86 -66.54
C TYR A 540 65.92 18.16 -65.74
N THR A 541 66.83 19.08 -66.00
CA THR A 541 66.90 20.45 -65.48
C THR A 541 65.91 21.38 -66.17
N THR A 542 65.48 22.40 -65.41
CA THR A 542 65.00 23.74 -65.81
C THR A 542 63.68 23.87 -66.58
N THR A 543 62.59 24.15 -65.86
CA THR A 543 61.84 25.43 -65.94
C THR A 543 60.86 25.53 -64.77
N GLN A 544 60.71 26.74 -64.22
CA GLN A 544 59.81 27.05 -63.11
C GLN A 544 58.37 26.59 -63.37
N GLN A 545 57.85 25.78 -62.46
CA GLN A 545 56.47 25.90 -62.02
C GLN A 545 56.45 25.77 -60.50
N SER A 546 56.09 26.86 -59.83
CA SER A 546 55.84 26.89 -58.38
C SER A 546 54.61 26.03 -58.06
N LEU A 547 54.80 24.73 -57.94
CA LEU A 547 53.84 23.82 -57.34
C LEU A 547 53.95 23.97 -55.81
N ASP A 548 53.19 24.95 -55.35
CA ASP A 548 52.40 24.94 -54.12
C ASP A 548 53.13 24.59 -52.81
N VAL A 549 53.81 25.61 -52.25
CA VAL A 549 54.34 25.64 -50.88
C VAL A 549 53.26 25.30 -49.82
N SER A 550 51.97 25.46 -50.15
CA SER A 550 50.86 25.12 -49.25
C SER A 550 50.67 23.60 -49.08
N GLN A 551 50.90 22.80 -50.13
CA GLN A 551 50.74 21.34 -50.06
C GLN A 551 51.89 20.67 -49.29
N ASN A 552 53.13 21.16 -49.45
CA ASN A 552 54.26 20.70 -48.65
C ASN A 552 54.14 21.07 -47.16
N THR A 553 53.53 22.22 -46.86
CA THR A 553 53.23 22.61 -45.47
C THR A 553 52.13 21.72 -44.87
N ALA A 554 51.10 21.38 -45.64
CA ALA A 554 50.03 20.47 -45.21
C ALA A 554 50.53 19.03 -44.99
N ILE A 555 51.40 18.51 -45.88
CA ILE A 555 52.01 17.18 -45.73
C ILE A 555 52.94 17.14 -44.52
N SER A 556 53.76 18.18 -44.31
CA SER A 556 54.64 18.27 -43.13
C SER A 556 53.85 18.39 -41.83
N ASN A 557 52.76 19.17 -41.81
CA ASN A 557 51.86 19.28 -40.66
C ASN A 557 51.15 17.96 -40.35
N ASN A 558 50.69 17.24 -41.37
CA ASN A 558 50.09 15.91 -41.20
C ASN A 558 51.10 14.88 -40.72
N THR A 559 52.35 14.93 -41.21
CA THR A 559 53.43 14.04 -40.75
C THR A 559 53.77 14.29 -39.29
N ASN A 560 53.80 15.55 -38.86
CA ASN A 560 53.99 15.93 -37.45
C ASN A 560 52.80 15.49 -36.58
N ALA A 561 51.57 15.64 -37.07
CA ALA A 561 50.36 15.19 -36.37
C ALA A 561 50.33 13.66 -36.20
N ILE A 562 50.70 12.91 -37.25
CA ILE A 562 50.82 11.44 -37.21
C ILE A 562 51.91 11.02 -36.24
N THR A 563 53.09 11.66 -36.29
CA THR A 563 54.20 11.36 -35.37
C THR A 563 53.81 11.64 -33.91
N SER A 564 53.10 12.75 -33.66
CA SER A 564 52.55 13.08 -32.34
C SER A 564 51.53 12.04 -31.86
N HIS A 565 50.65 11.58 -32.75
CA HIS A 565 49.70 10.50 -32.45
C HIS A 565 50.40 9.18 -32.13
N THR A 566 51.40 8.79 -32.91
CA THR A 566 52.19 7.57 -32.70
C THR A 566 52.95 7.60 -31.37
N ASN A 567 53.54 8.74 -31.01
CA ASN A 567 54.19 8.92 -29.71
C ASN A 567 53.19 8.84 -28.56
N THR A 568 52.00 9.41 -28.73
CA THR A 568 50.91 9.34 -27.73
C THR A 568 50.42 7.90 -27.55
N LEU A 569 50.26 7.15 -28.64
CA LEU A 569 49.85 5.75 -28.61
C LEU A 569 50.91 4.86 -27.92
N THR A 570 52.18 5.13 -28.19
CA THR A 570 53.31 4.43 -27.54
C THR A 570 53.32 4.71 -26.02
N LEU A 571 53.07 5.96 -25.62
CA LEU A 571 52.98 6.36 -24.21
C LEU A 571 51.79 5.70 -23.51
N HIS A 572 50.61 5.67 -24.15
CA HIS A 572 49.44 4.98 -23.62
C HIS A 572 49.68 3.48 -23.48
N THR A 573 50.35 2.85 -24.44
CA THR A 573 50.69 1.41 -24.38
C THR A 573 51.61 1.12 -23.19
N SER A 574 52.62 1.96 -22.95
CA SER A 574 53.50 1.85 -21.79
C SER A 574 52.76 2.06 -20.45
N GLN A 575 51.82 3.01 -20.40
CA GLN A 575 50.98 3.26 -19.23
C GLN A 575 50.03 2.09 -18.95
N ILE A 576 49.42 1.50 -19.99
CA ILE A 576 48.56 0.31 -19.88
C ILE A 576 49.37 -0.87 -19.30
N ASN A 577 50.58 -1.11 -19.81
CA ASN A 577 51.43 -2.19 -19.32
C ASN A 577 51.86 -1.96 -17.85
N SER A 578 52.15 -0.71 -17.48
CA SER A 578 52.46 -0.35 -16.09
C SER A 578 51.28 -0.53 -15.15
N VAL A 579 50.07 -0.14 -15.58
CA VAL A 579 48.82 -0.34 -14.82
C VAL A 579 48.48 -1.83 -14.72
N SER A 580 48.63 -2.60 -15.79
CA SER A 580 48.42 -4.05 -15.78
C SER A 580 49.36 -4.75 -14.80
N THR A 581 50.63 -4.33 -14.77
CA THR A 581 51.62 -4.84 -13.81
C THR A 581 51.26 -4.45 -12.37
N ALA A 582 50.83 -3.20 -12.14
CA ALA A 582 50.40 -2.73 -10.82
C ALA A 582 49.12 -3.44 -10.34
N ILE A 583 48.18 -3.74 -11.25
CA ILE A 583 46.99 -4.54 -10.95
C ILE A 583 47.41 -5.97 -10.62
N GLY A 584 48.28 -6.61 -11.41
CA GLY A 584 48.79 -7.96 -11.11
C GLY A 584 49.49 -8.05 -9.75
N ASN A 585 50.27 -7.04 -9.38
CA ASN A 585 50.96 -6.98 -8.07
C ASN A 585 50.01 -6.67 -6.90
N LYS A 586 48.90 -5.94 -7.13
CA LYS A 586 47.90 -5.64 -6.10
C LYS A 586 46.84 -6.74 -5.95
N LEU A 587 46.59 -7.47 -7.03
CA LEU A 587 45.66 -8.59 -7.10
C LEU A 587 46.44 -9.87 -6.79
N ASP A 588 47.04 -9.91 -5.60
CA ASP A 588 47.70 -11.11 -5.10
C ASP A 588 46.64 -12.16 -4.75
N ILE A 589 46.33 -13.00 -5.74
CA ILE A 589 45.40 -14.12 -5.64
C ILE A 589 45.79 -15.07 -4.50
N SER A 590 47.07 -15.15 -4.13
CA SER A 590 47.53 -15.99 -3.01
C SER A 590 47.03 -15.47 -1.66
N THR A 591 46.96 -14.14 -1.48
CA THR A 591 46.39 -13.50 -0.29
C THR A 591 44.88 -13.76 -0.19
N TYR A 592 44.13 -13.67 -1.29
CA TYR A 592 42.69 -13.99 -1.30
C TYR A 592 42.43 -15.48 -0.98
N THR A 593 43.23 -16.38 -1.55
CA THR A 593 43.12 -17.82 -1.30
C THR A 593 43.41 -18.16 0.17
N THR A 594 44.40 -17.50 0.77
CA THR A 594 44.73 -17.62 2.20
C THR A 594 43.60 -17.08 3.09
N TYR A 595 43.03 -15.91 2.75
CA TYR A 595 41.93 -15.31 3.50
C TYR A 595 40.67 -16.17 3.44
N SER A 596 40.36 -16.74 2.27
CA SER A 596 39.24 -17.65 2.06
C SER A 596 39.39 -18.93 2.89
N ALA A 597 40.57 -19.57 2.85
CA ALA A 597 40.85 -20.76 3.63
C ALA A 597 40.79 -20.50 5.15
N THR A 598 41.33 -19.36 5.61
CA THR A 598 41.30 -18.97 7.03
C THR A 598 39.87 -18.71 7.49
N THR A 599 39.07 -18.01 6.67
CA THR A 599 37.66 -17.72 6.96
C THR A 599 36.83 -19.00 7.01
N ALA A 600 37.06 -19.95 6.09
CA ALA A 600 36.41 -21.25 6.09
C ALA A 600 36.73 -22.05 7.36
N SER A 601 37.97 -22.03 7.84
CA SER A 601 38.37 -22.66 9.10
C SER A 601 37.70 -22.01 10.32
N LEU A 602 37.65 -20.67 10.37
CA LEU A 602 37.00 -19.94 11.46
C LEU A 602 35.48 -20.17 11.50
N ILE A 603 34.84 -20.32 10.33
CA ILE A 603 33.43 -20.70 10.24
C ILE A 603 33.25 -22.14 10.73
N ALA A 604 34.10 -23.07 10.30
CA ALA A 604 34.03 -24.46 10.75
C ALA A 604 34.20 -24.60 12.28
N ASP A 605 35.12 -23.84 12.88
CA ASP A 605 35.34 -23.82 14.33
C ASP A 605 34.16 -23.20 15.09
N LYS A 606 33.53 -22.13 14.55
CA LYS A 606 32.35 -21.50 15.16
C LYS A 606 31.05 -22.28 14.96
N VAL A 607 30.97 -23.11 13.93
CA VAL A 607 29.78 -23.92 13.56
C VAL A 607 29.99 -25.41 13.88
N ALA A 608 31.05 -25.76 14.62
CA ALA A 608 31.32 -27.14 15.00
C ALA A 608 30.12 -27.75 15.74
N ALA A 609 29.63 -28.89 15.22
CA ALA A 609 28.45 -29.59 15.73
C ALA A 609 28.56 -29.96 17.23
N SER A 610 29.78 -30.09 17.76
CA SER A 610 30.06 -30.31 19.18
C SER A 610 29.67 -29.13 20.07
N THR A 611 29.86 -27.89 19.59
CA THR A 611 29.47 -26.66 20.31
C THR A 611 27.95 -26.49 20.33
N TYR A 612 27.28 -26.76 19.20
CA TYR A 612 25.82 -26.74 19.14
C TYR A 612 25.19 -27.82 20.03
N SER A 613 25.75 -29.03 20.03
CA SER A 613 25.29 -30.15 20.87
C SER A 613 25.46 -29.87 22.36
N SER A 614 26.57 -29.23 22.76
CA SER A 614 26.81 -28.82 24.15
C SER A 614 25.86 -27.72 24.60
N TYR A 615 25.55 -26.76 23.71
CA TYR A 615 24.57 -25.72 23.98
C TYR A 615 23.15 -26.28 24.13
N THR A 616 22.73 -27.19 23.24
CA THR A 616 21.41 -27.85 23.34
C THR A 616 21.29 -28.69 24.60
N ALA A 617 22.33 -29.42 25.01
CA ALA A 617 22.34 -30.17 26.26
C ALA A 617 22.22 -29.26 27.50
N SER A 618 22.92 -28.11 27.50
CA SER A 618 22.85 -27.11 28.58
C SER A 618 21.47 -26.46 28.67
N VAL A 619 20.90 -26.05 27.53
CA VAL A 619 19.54 -25.49 27.46
C VAL A 619 18.50 -26.52 27.89
N GLY A 620 18.63 -27.79 27.49
CA GLY A 620 17.76 -28.88 27.95
C GLY A 620 17.80 -29.07 29.47
N SER A 621 18.98 -29.00 30.07
CA SER A 621 19.17 -29.11 31.52
C SER A 621 18.58 -27.90 32.27
N GLN A 622 18.73 -26.69 31.72
CA GLN A 622 18.14 -25.46 32.28
C GLN A 622 16.60 -25.43 32.14
N LEU A 623 16.04 -25.98 31.06
CA LEU A 623 14.60 -26.14 30.90
C LEU A 623 14.05 -27.18 31.88
N ALA A 624 14.70 -28.32 32.04
CA ALA A 624 14.27 -29.36 32.98
C ALA A 624 14.30 -28.89 34.45
N SER A 625 15.24 -28.03 34.83
CA SER A 625 15.31 -27.44 36.18
C SER A 625 14.35 -26.27 36.40
N LYS A 626 13.90 -25.59 35.33
CA LYS A 626 12.91 -24.50 35.40
C LYS A 626 11.46 -24.98 35.24
N LEU A 627 11.25 -26.16 34.68
CA LEU A 627 9.95 -26.76 34.44
C LEU A 627 9.76 -27.94 35.41
N ASP A 628 9.48 -27.65 36.67
CA ASP A 628 9.08 -28.68 37.63
C ASP A 628 7.64 -29.14 37.31
N ILE A 629 7.56 -30.17 36.46
CA ILE A 629 6.31 -30.82 36.03
C ILE A 629 5.51 -31.33 37.24
N SER A 630 6.18 -31.69 38.35
CA SER A 630 5.49 -32.12 39.58
C SER A 630 4.73 -30.97 40.24
N THR A 631 5.29 -29.76 40.22
CA THR A 631 4.64 -28.54 40.71
C THR A 631 3.47 -28.14 39.80
N PHE A 632 3.61 -28.20 38.47
CA PHE A 632 2.51 -27.91 37.54
C PHE A 632 1.35 -28.91 37.69
N THR A 633 1.67 -30.20 37.82
CA THR A 633 0.67 -31.26 38.02
C THR A 633 -0.06 -31.09 39.35
N SER A 634 0.67 -30.73 40.41
CA SER A 634 0.07 -30.43 41.72
C SER A 634 -0.84 -29.19 41.67
N TYR A 635 -0.44 -28.14 40.95
CA TYR A 635 -1.24 -26.93 40.79
C TYR A 635 -2.52 -27.18 39.97
N SER A 636 -2.41 -27.98 38.91
CA SER A 636 -3.56 -28.41 38.09
C SER A 636 -4.57 -29.21 38.92
N ALA A 637 -4.09 -30.20 39.69
CA ALA A 637 -4.94 -30.99 40.58
C ALA A 637 -5.63 -30.13 41.64
N ALA A 638 -4.90 -29.22 42.30
CA ALA A 638 -5.47 -28.31 43.29
C ALA A 638 -6.51 -27.36 42.69
N THR A 639 -6.31 -26.91 41.45
CA THR A 639 -7.26 -26.04 40.74
C THR A 639 -8.56 -26.77 40.40
N VAL A 640 -8.47 -28.06 39.99
CA VAL A 640 -9.64 -28.90 39.74
C VAL A 640 -10.46 -29.10 41.01
N THR A 641 -9.82 -29.36 42.15
CA THR A 641 -10.49 -29.47 43.46
C THR A 641 -11.15 -28.15 43.87
N LEU A 642 -10.47 -27.01 43.68
CA LEU A 642 -11.01 -25.70 44.04
C LEU A 642 -12.23 -25.30 43.19
N ILE A 643 -12.25 -25.70 41.91
CA ILE A 643 -13.38 -25.50 41.01
C ILE A 643 -14.56 -26.40 41.43
N ALA A 644 -14.30 -27.66 41.79
CA ALA A 644 -15.31 -28.58 42.29
C ALA A 644 -15.94 -28.11 43.62
N ASP A 645 -15.13 -27.55 44.52
CA ASP A 645 -15.59 -27.03 45.81
C ASP A 645 -16.37 -25.72 45.68
N LYS A 646 -16.04 -24.87 44.69
CA LYS A 646 -16.75 -23.59 44.45
C LYS A 646 -17.99 -23.74 43.56
N VAL A 647 -18.12 -24.84 42.82
CA VAL A 647 -19.28 -25.17 41.99
C VAL A 647 -19.91 -26.47 42.49
N THR A 648 -20.36 -26.49 43.74
CA THR A 648 -21.20 -27.60 44.20
C THR A 648 -22.57 -27.51 43.51
N ALA A 649 -23.08 -28.63 43.01
CA ALA A 649 -24.39 -28.72 42.35
C ALA A 649 -25.54 -28.13 43.21
N SER A 650 -25.38 -28.12 44.54
CA SER A 650 -26.32 -27.51 45.48
C SER A 650 -26.39 -25.97 45.36
N THR A 651 -25.25 -25.30 45.12
CA THR A 651 -25.17 -23.83 44.99
C THR A 651 -25.77 -23.38 43.66
N TYR A 652 -25.50 -24.13 42.59
CA TYR A 652 -26.10 -23.89 41.26
C TYR A 652 -27.62 -24.14 41.27
N SER A 653 -28.07 -25.21 41.94
CA SER A 653 -29.50 -25.52 42.08
C SER A 653 -30.24 -24.47 42.92
N SER A 654 -29.59 -23.93 43.96
CA SER A 654 -30.16 -22.86 44.80
C SER A 654 -30.26 -21.52 44.05
N TYR A 655 -29.23 -21.19 43.25
CA TYR A 655 -29.23 -19.99 42.41
C TYR A 655 -30.31 -20.07 41.31
N THR A 656 -30.40 -21.20 40.61
CA THR A 656 -31.43 -21.42 39.57
C THR A 656 -32.85 -21.40 40.14
N ALA A 657 -33.08 -22.00 41.31
CA ALA A 657 -34.36 -21.90 42.01
C ALA A 657 -34.71 -20.47 42.44
N GLY A 658 -33.74 -19.70 42.93
CA GLY A 658 -33.92 -18.30 43.31
C GLY A 658 -34.23 -17.38 42.12
N VAL A 659 -33.56 -17.60 40.98
CA VAL A 659 -33.82 -16.87 39.73
C VAL A 659 -35.21 -17.22 39.18
N ALA A 660 -35.62 -18.50 39.21
CA ALA A 660 -36.95 -18.93 38.77
C ALA A 660 -38.07 -18.32 39.63
N SER A 661 -37.90 -18.31 40.95
CA SER A 661 -38.80 -17.63 41.89
C SER A 661 -38.91 -16.12 41.59
N THR A 662 -37.78 -15.44 41.40
CA THR A 662 -37.75 -14.01 41.11
C THR A 662 -38.38 -13.66 39.76
N LEU A 663 -38.20 -14.51 38.73
CA LEU A 663 -38.85 -14.34 37.44
C LEU A 663 -40.37 -14.57 37.54
N SER A 664 -40.82 -15.60 38.28
CA SER A 664 -42.25 -15.88 38.45
C SER A 664 -43.03 -14.77 39.15
N GLY A 665 -42.36 -13.99 40.02
CA GLY A 665 -42.95 -12.81 40.66
C GLY A 665 -42.89 -11.52 39.83
N LYS A 666 -42.03 -11.46 38.79
CA LYS A 666 -41.86 -10.27 37.92
C LYS A 666 -42.49 -10.42 36.54
N LEU A 667 -42.80 -11.65 36.13
CA LEU A 667 -43.35 -11.98 34.83
C LEU A 667 -44.72 -12.65 35.03
N ASP A 668 -45.80 -11.87 34.96
CA ASP A 668 -47.13 -12.44 34.87
C ASP A 668 -47.32 -13.03 33.46
N ILE A 669 -47.10 -14.33 33.35
CA ILE A 669 -47.20 -15.11 32.11
C ILE A 669 -48.59 -14.97 31.48
N SER A 670 -49.64 -14.72 32.28
CA SER A 670 -50.99 -14.48 31.74
C SER A 670 -51.08 -13.17 30.96
N THR A 671 -50.35 -12.14 31.41
CA THR A 671 -50.26 -10.83 30.73
C THR A 671 -49.47 -10.95 29.41
N PHE A 672 -48.37 -11.71 29.39
CA PHE A 672 -47.59 -11.94 28.17
C PHE A 672 -48.35 -12.78 27.13
N THR A 673 -49.08 -13.81 27.58
CA THR A 673 -49.92 -14.66 26.72
C THR A 673 -51.08 -13.86 26.12
N SER A 674 -51.66 -12.95 26.89
CA SER A 674 -52.72 -12.05 26.42
C SER A 674 -52.20 -11.03 25.40
N TYR A 675 -50.99 -10.48 25.61
CA TYR A 675 -50.35 -9.56 24.66
C TYR A 675 -50.02 -10.23 23.32
N SER A 676 -49.46 -11.44 23.36
CA SER A 676 -49.10 -12.21 22.16
C SER A 676 -50.34 -12.63 21.35
N ALA A 677 -51.43 -13.02 22.01
CA ALA A 677 -52.71 -13.28 21.34
C ALA A 677 -53.32 -12.03 20.68
N GLY A 678 -53.18 -10.86 21.33
CA GLY A 678 -53.61 -9.57 20.77
C GLY A 678 -52.83 -9.17 19.52
N VAL A 679 -51.51 -9.36 19.52
CA VAL A 679 -50.64 -9.09 18.35
C VAL A 679 -50.97 -10.02 17.19
N ALA A 680 -51.19 -11.31 17.45
CA ALA A 680 -51.57 -12.27 16.40
C ALA A 680 -52.90 -11.87 15.73
N THR A 681 -53.90 -11.50 16.52
CA THR A 681 -55.22 -11.06 16.01
C THR A 681 -55.11 -9.79 15.17
N ALA A 682 -54.29 -8.81 15.60
CA ALA A 682 -54.06 -7.58 14.86
C ALA A 682 -53.30 -7.81 13.54
N LEU A 683 -52.37 -8.78 13.50
CA LEU A 683 -51.61 -9.13 12.31
C LEU A 683 -52.48 -9.86 11.29
N THR A 684 -53.33 -10.79 11.73
CA THR A 684 -54.31 -11.47 10.87
C THR A 684 -55.28 -10.45 10.27
N GLY A 685 -55.77 -9.49 11.06
CA GLY A 685 -56.63 -8.41 10.57
C GLY A 685 -55.97 -7.51 9.51
N LYS A 686 -54.66 -7.23 9.62
CA LYS A 686 -53.90 -6.45 8.60
C LYS A 686 -53.57 -7.23 7.33
N ILE A 687 -53.37 -8.55 7.45
CA ILE A 687 -53.09 -9.42 6.29
C ILE A 687 -54.39 -9.67 5.50
N SER A 688 -55.54 -9.77 6.18
CA SER A 688 -56.83 -9.93 5.52
C SER A 688 -57.39 -8.67 4.86
N SER A 689 -56.94 -7.48 5.25
CA SER A 689 -57.45 -6.19 4.71
C SER A 689 -56.67 -5.65 3.50
N THR A 690 -55.60 -6.32 3.07
CA THR A 690 -54.81 -5.90 1.90
C THR A 690 -54.89 -6.95 0.79
N ALA A 691 -56.10 -7.17 0.29
CA ALA A 691 -56.28 -7.81 -1.01
C ALA A 691 -55.88 -6.80 -2.10
N GLY A 692 -54.77 -7.07 -2.77
CA GLY A 692 -54.43 -6.43 -4.05
C GLY A 692 -53.38 -5.33 -3.98
N THR A 693 -52.11 -5.70 -3.83
CA THR A 693 -50.99 -5.16 -4.64
C THR A 693 -49.73 -5.96 -4.33
N GLY A 694 -48.94 -6.24 -5.37
CA GLY A 694 -47.89 -7.26 -5.41
C GLY A 694 -47.01 -7.35 -4.17
N VAL A 695 -47.15 -8.47 -3.45
CA VAL A 695 -46.13 -8.92 -2.51
C VAL A 695 -45.04 -9.58 -3.35
N SER A 696 -43.97 -8.84 -3.63
CA SER A 696 -42.70 -9.44 -4.10
C SER A 696 -42.08 -10.19 -2.92
N THR A 697 -42.46 -11.45 -2.74
CA THR A 697 -41.81 -12.33 -1.76
C THR A 697 -40.54 -12.90 -2.36
N THR A 698 -39.39 -12.31 -2.05
CA THR A 698 -38.10 -12.98 -2.23
C THR A 698 -37.99 -14.09 -1.18
N LEU A 699 -38.42 -15.32 -1.52
CA LEU A 699 -38.26 -16.48 -0.66
C LEU A 699 -36.83 -17.04 -0.79
N THR A 700 -36.01 -16.81 0.23
CA THR A 700 -34.60 -17.22 0.28
C THR A 700 -34.38 -18.65 0.80
N THR A 701 -35.44 -19.45 0.98
CA THR A 701 -35.33 -20.83 1.50
C THR A 701 -36.06 -21.85 0.62
N PRO A 702 -35.49 -23.06 0.44
CA PRO A 702 -36.01 -24.07 -0.47
C PRO A 702 -37.19 -24.77 0.19
N THR A 703 -38.36 -24.15 0.15
CA THR A 703 -39.62 -24.82 0.47
C THR A 703 -40.39 -25.10 -0.81
N LEU A 704 -40.93 -26.32 -0.88
CA LEU A 704 -41.61 -26.87 -2.04
C LEU A 704 -42.82 -26.00 -2.42
N LEU A 705 -42.69 -25.18 -3.47
CA LEU A 705 -43.80 -24.39 -3.99
C LEU A 705 -44.72 -25.29 -4.83
N THR A 706 -45.84 -25.70 -4.24
CA THR A 706 -46.91 -26.39 -4.98
C THR A 706 -47.86 -25.33 -5.54
N LEU A 707 -47.66 -24.92 -6.80
CA LEU A 707 -48.61 -24.04 -7.50
C LEU A 707 -49.77 -24.87 -8.05
N THR A 708 -50.96 -24.68 -7.49
CA THR A 708 -52.19 -25.25 -8.05
C THR A 708 -52.62 -24.47 -9.30
N ALA A 709 -53.33 -25.13 -10.22
CA ALA A 709 -53.71 -24.56 -11.52
C ALA A 709 -54.48 -23.22 -11.44
N SER A 710 -55.17 -22.93 -10.33
CA SER A 710 -55.86 -21.66 -10.11
C SER A 710 -54.92 -20.48 -9.86
N GLY A 711 -53.70 -20.71 -9.34
CA GLY A 711 -52.70 -19.66 -9.11
C GLY A 711 -51.93 -19.26 -10.36
N LEU A 712 -51.86 -20.13 -11.38
CA LEU A 712 -51.11 -19.88 -12.61
C LEU A 712 -51.85 -18.96 -13.59
N ALA A 713 -53.19 -18.93 -13.54
CA ALA A 713 -54.01 -18.14 -14.46
C ALA A 713 -53.85 -16.62 -14.28
N THR A 714 -53.37 -16.18 -13.11
CA THR A 714 -53.22 -14.76 -12.73
C THR A 714 -51.79 -14.24 -12.85
N MET A 715 -50.80 -15.10 -13.08
CA MET A 715 -49.39 -14.74 -13.20
C MET A 715 -48.93 -14.91 -14.66
N GLY A 716 -49.03 -13.84 -15.45
CA GLY A 716 -48.79 -13.86 -16.91
C GLY A 716 -47.39 -14.31 -17.38
N ALA A 717 -46.41 -14.49 -16.48
CA ALA A 717 -45.12 -15.10 -16.77
C ALA A 717 -44.45 -15.63 -15.48
N ILE A 718 -43.80 -16.79 -15.55
CA ILE A 718 -42.90 -17.28 -14.51
C ILE A 718 -41.46 -17.16 -15.04
N THR A 719 -40.67 -16.27 -14.43
CA THR A 719 -39.23 -16.18 -14.69
C THR A 719 -38.50 -16.96 -13.59
N ALA A 720 -37.98 -18.14 -13.92
CA ALA A 720 -37.11 -18.90 -13.03
C ALA A 720 -35.64 -18.69 -13.44
N SER A 721 -34.78 -18.37 -12.47
CA SER A 721 -33.32 -18.36 -12.66
C SER A 721 -32.71 -19.53 -11.88
N GLY A 722 -32.17 -20.51 -12.59
CA GLY A 722 -31.57 -21.72 -12.02
C GLY A 722 -32.04 -23.00 -12.72
N ASP A 723 -31.62 -24.16 -12.19
CA ASP A 723 -31.96 -25.46 -12.75
C ASP A 723 -33.41 -25.86 -12.40
N ILE A 724 -34.16 -26.31 -13.41
CA ILE A 724 -35.47 -26.97 -13.21
C ILE A 724 -35.21 -28.46 -13.08
N ILE A 725 -35.14 -28.97 -11.84
CA ILE A 725 -34.85 -30.38 -11.55
C ILE A 725 -36.15 -31.12 -11.21
N ARG A 726 -36.55 -32.10 -12.03
CA ARG A 726 -37.59 -33.08 -11.70
C ARG A 726 -36.94 -34.40 -11.32
N THR A 727 -37.15 -34.87 -10.09
CA THR A 727 -36.65 -36.16 -9.61
C THR A 727 -37.64 -37.28 -9.94
N GLY A 728 -37.14 -38.38 -10.51
CA GLY A 728 -37.93 -39.58 -10.80
C GLY A 728 -38.09 -39.89 -12.30
N TYR A 729 -38.06 -41.18 -12.62
CA TYR A 729 -38.19 -41.71 -13.97
C TYR A 729 -39.66 -42.11 -14.21
N GLN A 730 -40.39 -41.42 -15.08
CA GLN A 730 -41.75 -41.81 -15.48
C GLN A 730 -41.82 -42.05 -16.99
N THR A 731 -42.30 -43.23 -17.38
CA THR A 731 -42.32 -43.72 -18.77
C THR A 731 -43.54 -43.27 -19.56
N THR A 732 -44.56 -42.74 -18.90
CA THR A 732 -45.88 -42.43 -19.49
C THR A 732 -46.24 -40.95 -19.48
N GLU A 733 -45.42 -40.09 -18.87
CA GLU A 733 -45.68 -38.65 -18.76
C GLU A 733 -44.54 -37.80 -19.32
N SER A 734 -44.89 -36.64 -19.90
CA SER A 734 -43.94 -35.62 -20.32
C SER A 734 -43.08 -35.19 -19.14
N GLN A 735 -41.76 -35.15 -19.32
CA GLN A 735 -40.83 -34.61 -18.33
C GLN A 735 -40.76 -33.08 -18.43
N LEU A 736 -40.88 -32.55 -19.65
CA LEU A 736 -41.06 -31.13 -19.96
C LEU A 736 -42.01 -30.98 -21.15
N LYS A 737 -42.98 -30.06 -21.07
CA LYS A 737 -43.89 -29.74 -22.16
C LYS A 737 -44.05 -28.23 -22.31
N VAL A 738 -43.79 -27.71 -23.50
CA VAL A 738 -43.96 -26.30 -23.86
C VAL A 738 -44.74 -26.23 -25.17
N GLY A 739 -46.05 -25.97 -25.09
CA GLY A 739 -46.93 -26.04 -26.25
C GLY A 739 -47.02 -27.47 -26.83
N SER A 740 -46.70 -27.62 -28.12
CA SER A 740 -46.64 -28.92 -28.83
C SER A 740 -45.27 -29.62 -28.74
N LEU A 741 -44.25 -28.96 -28.17
CA LEU A 741 -42.92 -29.53 -27.93
C LEU A 741 -42.90 -30.31 -26.61
N GLU A 742 -42.36 -31.52 -26.67
CA GLU A 742 -42.34 -32.46 -25.56
C GLU A 742 -40.98 -33.14 -25.44
N ALA A 743 -40.48 -33.22 -24.20
CA ALA A 743 -39.37 -34.08 -23.84
C ALA A 743 -39.88 -35.16 -22.89
N GLN A 744 -39.68 -36.43 -23.26
CA GLN A 744 -40.15 -37.57 -22.48
C GLN A 744 -39.11 -38.68 -22.49
N SER A 745 -38.97 -39.31 -21.32
CA SER A 745 -38.19 -40.52 -21.14
C SER A 745 -39.08 -41.74 -21.34
N ILE A 746 -38.64 -42.73 -22.10
CA ILE A 746 -39.40 -43.93 -22.47
C ILE A 746 -38.90 -45.16 -21.71
N SER A 747 -37.60 -45.48 -21.79
CA SER A 747 -36.89 -46.43 -20.90
C SER A 747 -35.48 -45.92 -20.55
N LEU A 748 -34.74 -46.63 -19.68
CA LEU A 748 -33.31 -46.34 -19.49
C LEU A 748 -32.62 -46.36 -20.87
N ASN A 749 -31.84 -45.33 -21.17
CA ASN A 749 -31.20 -45.09 -22.48
C ASN A 749 -32.18 -44.95 -23.67
N SER A 750 -33.43 -44.56 -23.41
CA SER A 750 -34.44 -44.28 -24.42
C SER A 750 -35.23 -43.03 -24.05
N ALA A 751 -35.01 -41.94 -24.78
CA ALA A 751 -35.73 -40.68 -24.58
C ALA A 751 -35.95 -39.99 -25.93
N PHE A 752 -36.91 -39.08 -25.99
CA PHE A 752 -37.10 -38.25 -27.19
C PHE A 752 -37.41 -36.80 -26.84
N VAL A 753 -37.07 -35.93 -27.80
CA VAL A 753 -37.60 -34.57 -27.90
C VAL A 753 -38.39 -34.50 -29.20
N GLY A 754 -39.63 -34.07 -29.14
CA GLY A 754 -40.56 -34.21 -30.26
C GLY A 754 -41.65 -33.16 -30.32
N GLU A 755 -42.19 -32.97 -31.52
CA GLU A 755 -43.31 -32.08 -31.79
C GLU A 755 -44.53 -32.89 -32.20
N ASN A 756 -45.69 -32.56 -31.61
CA ASN A 756 -46.98 -33.22 -31.85
C ASN A 756 -46.99 -34.75 -31.58
N ILE A 757 -46.10 -35.21 -30.70
CA ILE A 757 -45.88 -36.62 -30.39
C ILE A 757 -45.74 -36.83 -28.89
N PHE A 758 -46.33 -37.90 -28.39
CA PHE A 758 -46.07 -38.42 -27.05
C PHE A 758 -45.95 -39.95 -27.06
N PHE A 759 -45.29 -40.53 -26.05
CA PHE A 759 -45.24 -41.97 -25.85
C PHE A 759 -46.25 -42.37 -24.76
N ASN A 760 -47.19 -43.25 -25.09
CA ASN A 760 -48.29 -43.61 -24.18
C ASN A 760 -47.99 -44.86 -23.33
N GLY A 761 -46.75 -45.34 -23.32
CA GLY A 761 -46.36 -46.62 -22.69
C GLY A 761 -46.32 -47.82 -23.64
N THR A 762 -47.00 -47.75 -24.78
CA THR A 762 -47.05 -48.83 -25.79
C THR A 762 -46.52 -48.42 -27.17
N GLY A 763 -46.58 -47.13 -27.50
CA GLY A 763 -46.08 -46.60 -28.76
C GLY A 763 -46.13 -45.07 -28.83
N PHE A 764 -45.55 -44.52 -29.89
CA PHE A 764 -45.64 -43.09 -30.19
C PHE A 764 -47.01 -42.75 -30.78
N GLN A 765 -47.70 -41.77 -30.20
CA GLN A 765 -49.03 -41.32 -30.61
C GLN A 765 -49.05 -39.83 -30.96
N ARG A 766 -50.00 -39.44 -31.81
CA ARG A 766 -50.28 -38.03 -32.15
C ARG A 766 -51.00 -37.33 -31.01
N ARG A 767 -50.56 -36.12 -30.63
CA ARG A 767 -51.35 -35.28 -29.71
C ARG A 767 -52.50 -34.57 -30.41
N ALA A 768 -52.25 -34.07 -31.61
CA ALA A 768 -53.20 -33.36 -32.46
C ALA A 768 -53.12 -33.89 -33.90
N THR A 769 -54.15 -33.61 -34.69
CA THR A 769 -54.17 -33.94 -36.12
C THR A 769 -53.10 -33.13 -36.84
N GLY A 770 -52.12 -33.79 -37.45
CA GLY A 770 -50.99 -33.12 -38.09
C GLY A 770 -49.77 -34.02 -38.28
N PRO A 771 -48.73 -33.51 -38.95
CA PRO A 771 -47.44 -34.17 -39.02
C PRO A 771 -46.77 -34.17 -37.65
N GLY A 772 -45.58 -34.78 -37.57
CA GLY A 772 -44.74 -34.60 -36.39
C GLY A 772 -43.43 -35.32 -36.55
N ALA A 773 -42.50 -34.93 -35.69
CA ALA A 773 -41.09 -35.28 -35.78
C ALA A 773 -40.52 -35.49 -34.39
N ILE A 774 -39.54 -36.39 -34.30
CA ILE A 774 -38.80 -36.63 -33.07
C ILE A 774 -37.30 -36.73 -33.35
N ILE A 775 -36.53 -36.24 -32.39
CA ILE A 775 -35.15 -36.66 -32.16
C ILE A 775 -35.20 -37.71 -31.06
N TYR A 776 -34.85 -38.94 -31.41
CA TYR A 776 -34.97 -40.10 -30.54
C TYR A 776 -33.58 -40.63 -30.17
N PHE A 777 -33.28 -40.62 -28.88
CA PHE A 777 -32.11 -41.23 -28.29
C PHE A 777 -32.42 -42.71 -28.07
N ALA A 778 -31.90 -43.59 -28.92
CA ALA A 778 -32.28 -45.00 -29.02
C ALA A 778 -31.12 -45.93 -28.62
N GLY A 779 -30.91 -46.12 -27.32
CA GLY A 779 -29.79 -46.91 -26.82
C GLY A 779 -28.46 -46.20 -27.05
N SER A 780 -27.67 -46.70 -28.00
CA SER A 780 -26.34 -46.18 -28.37
C SER A 780 -26.33 -45.37 -29.67
N GLU A 781 -27.47 -44.80 -30.07
CA GLU A 781 -27.57 -43.93 -31.26
C GLU A 781 -28.61 -42.81 -31.11
N ILE A 782 -28.49 -41.79 -31.96
CA ILE A 782 -29.48 -40.74 -32.14
C ILE A 782 -30.15 -40.94 -33.49
N GLN A 783 -31.48 -40.89 -33.51
CA GLN A 783 -32.30 -41.05 -34.70
C GLN A 783 -33.20 -39.84 -34.90
N PHE A 784 -33.32 -39.39 -36.14
CA PHE A 784 -34.28 -38.38 -36.55
C PHE A 784 -35.41 -39.09 -37.27
N ARG A 785 -36.63 -38.99 -36.74
CA ARG A 785 -37.80 -39.67 -37.30
C ARG A 785 -38.89 -38.66 -37.62
N PHE A 786 -39.56 -38.89 -38.75
CA PHE A 786 -40.64 -38.05 -39.24
C PHE A 786 -41.84 -38.93 -39.55
N ALA A 787 -43.03 -38.43 -39.30
CA ALA A 787 -44.25 -39.04 -39.79
C ALA A 787 -45.15 -38.02 -40.47
N VAL A 788 -45.75 -38.45 -41.57
CA VAL A 788 -46.76 -37.70 -42.33
C VAL A 788 -47.99 -37.40 -41.46
N SER A 789 -48.79 -36.43 -41.90
CA SER A 789 -49.98 -35.99 -41.17
C SER A 789 -50.95 -37.15 -40.88
N ASN A 790 -51.43 -37.25 -39.63
CA ASN A 790 -52.46 -38.21 -39.23
C ASN A 790 -53.31 -37.66 -38.08
N THR A 791 -54.42 -38.32 -37.77
CA THR A 791 -55.39 -37.91 -36.75
C THR A 791 -54.82 -38.03 -35.33
N ALA A 792 -55.22 -37.11 -34.44
CA ALA A 792 -54.90 -37.17 -33.02
C ALA A 792 -55.19 -38.56 -32.40
N GLY A 793 -54.35 -39.02 -31.47
CA GLY A 793 -54.47 -40.30 -30.78
C GLY A 793 -54.07 -41.54 -31.58
N THR A 794 -53.88 -41.43 -32.90
CA THR A 794 -53.43 -42.57 -33.72
C THR A 794 -51.96 -42.90 -33.46
N THR A 795 -51.62 -44.20 -33.52
CA THR A 795 -50.23 -44.66 -33.44
C THR A 795 -49.47 -44.18 -34.67
N SER A 796 -48.36 -43.47 -34.45
CA SER A 796 -47.53 -42.89 -35.52
C SER A 796 -46.67 -43.96 -36.19
N GLY A 797 -47.27 -44.79 -37.03
CA GLY A 797 -46.61 -45.93 -37.69
C GLY A 797 -45.34 -45.56 -38.48
N GLY A 798 -45.28 -44.35 -39.04
CA GLY A 798 -44.07 -43.84 -39.73
C GLY A 798 -42.88 -43.58 -38.79
N MET A 799 -43.13 -43.24 -37.53
CA MET A 799 -42.07 -43.01 -36.55
C MET A 799 -41.63 -44.27 -35.82
N ALA A 800 -42.42 -45.35 -35.87
CA ALA A 800 -41.98 -46.63 -35.32
C ALA A 800 -40.96 -47.31 -36.26
N ASN A 801 -41.06 -47.07 -37.57
CA ASN A 801 -40.46 -47.95 -38.58
C ASN A 801 -39.36 -47.32 -39.45
N ASN A 802 -39.10 -46.02 -39.33
CA ASN A 802 -38.17 -45.32 -40.22
C ASN A 802 -37.37 -44.23 -39.48
N ALA A 803 -36.06 -44.20 -39.71
CA ALA A 803 -35.15 -43.21 -39.15
C ALA A 803 -34.32 -42.57 -40.27
N PRO A 804 -34.87 -41.57 -41.00
CA PRO A 804 -34.23 -41.04 -42.20
C PRO A 804 -32.79 -40.54 -42.05
N PHE A 805 -32.40 -40.20 -40.82
CA PHE A 805 -31.03 -39.95 -40.44
C PHE A 805 -30.75 -40.57 -39.08
N LYS A 806 -29.58 -41.20 -38.93
CA LYS A 806 -29.10 -41.68 -37.64
C LYS A 806 -27.59 -41.61 -37.51
N VAL A 807 -27.13 -41.48 -36.27
CA VAL A 807 -25.72 -41.46 -35.88
C VAL A 807 -25.52 -42.33 -34.66
N THR A 808 -24.56 -43.24 -34.70
CA THR A 808 -24.20 -44.14 -33.61
C THR A 808 -23.03 -43.59 -32.79
N VAL A 809 -22.84 -44.11 -31.57
CA VAL A 809 -21.74 -43.71 -30.67
C VAL A 809 -20.33 -44.01 -31.23
N ASP A 810 -20.21 -44.97 -32.15
CA ASP A 810 -18.96 -45.33 -32.83
C ASP A 810 -18.72 -44.49 -34.11
N GLY A 811 -19.41 -43.35 -34.26
CA GLY A 811 -19.17 -42.40 -35.34
C GLY A 811 -19.81 -42.77 -36.68
N LYS A 812 -20.51 -43.92 -36.77
CA LYS A 812 -21.21 -44.30 -38.00
C LYS A 812 -22.48 -43.46 -38.18
N TRP A 813 -22.78 -43.12 -39.42
CA TRP A 813 -23.96 -42.35 -39.78
C TRP A 813 -24.59 -42.86 -41.07
N GLY A 814 -25.87 -42.56 -41.26
CA GLY A 814 -26.56 -42.91 -42.49
C GLY A 814 -27.81 -42.11 -42.75
N PHE A 815 -28.09 -41.91 -44.03
CA PHE A 815 -29.25 -41.22 -44.57
C PHE A 815 -30.02 -42.14 -45.51
N GLY A 816 -31.35 -42.18 -45.39
CA GLY A 816 -32.19 -42.93 -46.32
C GLY A 816 -33.67 -42.80 -46.00
N SER A 817 -34.51 -42.60 -47.02
CA SER A 817 -35.96 -42.44 -46.84
C SER A 817 -36.67 -43.68 -46.29
N THR A 818 -36.00 -44.82 -46.16
CA THR A 818 -36.49 -46.10 -45.61
C THR A 818 -35.47 -46.75 -44.68
N LEU A 819 -34.56 -45.94 -44.10
CA LEU A 819 -33.51 -46.41 -43.20
C LEU A 819 -34.14 -47.06 -41.97
N THR A 820 -33.71 -48.28 -41.66
CA THR A 820 -34.28 -49.06 -40.55
C THR A 820 -34.14 -48.34 -39.21
N TRP A 821 -35.16 -48.46 -38.38
CA TRP A 821 -35.22 -47.90 -37.03
C TRP A 821 -34.43 -48.70 -36.00
N ILE A 822 -33.95 -49.89 -36.37
CA ILE A 822 -33.22 -50.80 -35.49
C ILE A 822 -31.86 -50.17 -35.14
N PRO A 823 -31.53 -50.02 -33.84
CA PRO A 823 -30.25 -49.48 -33.41
C PRO A 823 -29.05 -50.19 -34.04
N ASN A 824 -28.00 -49.43 -34.36
CA ASN A 824 -26.74 -49.88 -34.96
C ASN A 824 -26.86 -50.57 -36.34
N THR A 825 -28.04 -50.55 -36.97
CA THR A 825 -28.28 -51.19 -38.28
C THR A 825 -28.54 -50.16 -39.38
N PHE A 826 -27.72 -50.11 -40.44
CA PHE A 826 -27.83 -49.11 -41.51
C PHE A 826 -28.49 -49.63 -42.81
N THR A 827 -29.30 -50.69 -42.71
CA THR A 827 -30.02 -51.26 -43.86
C THR A 827 -30.92 -50.21 -44.51
N ASN A 828 -30.91 -50.16 -45.85
CA ASN A 828 -31.59 -49.16 -46.68
C ASN A 828 -31.08 -47.71 -46.56
N ALA A 829 -29.89 -47.51 -45.98
CA ALA A 829 -29.18 -46.26 -46.17
C ALA A 829 -28.92 -46.07 -47.68
N LYS A 830 -29.16 -44.86 -48.19
CA LYS A 830 -28.73 -44.44 -49.52
C LYS A 830 -27.30 -43.92 -49.48
N VAL A 831 -26.95 -43.28 -48.36
CA VAL A 831 -25.61 -42.82 -48.04
C VAL A 831 -25.33 -43.23 -46.60
N SER A 832 -24.19 -43.86 -46.35
CA SER A 832 -23.70 -44.14 -45.01
C SER A 832 -22.23 -43.79 -44.91
N GLY A 833 -21.73 -43.53 -43.72
CA GLY A 833 -20.30 -43.28 -43.53
C GLY A 833 -19.85 -43.66 -42.13
N ASP A 834 -18.55 -43.77 -41.99
CA ASP A 834 -17.83 -43.92 -40.73
C ASP A 834 -16.52 -43.12 -40.78
N ASP A 835 -15.64 -43.31 -39.79
CA ASP A 835 -14.35 -42.64 -39.72
C ASP A 835 -13.42 -42.94 -40.92
N ASN A 836 -13.71 -43.98 -41.71
CA ASN A 836 -12.92 -44.39 -42.87
C ASN A 836 -13.46 -43.82 -44.19
N GLY A 837 -14.61 -43.12 -44.18
CA GLY A 837 -15.13 -42.39 -45.34
C GLY A 837 -16.63 -42.55 -45.57
N MET A 838 -17.09 -42.04 -46.72
CA MET A 838 -18.49 -42.06 -47.14
C MET A 838 -18.74 -43.17 -48.17
N TYR A 839 -19.73 -44.01 -47.90
CA TYR A 839 -20.23 -45.09 -48.75
C TYR A 839 -21.55 -44.68 -49.40
N LEU A 840 -21.58 -44.68 -50.73
CA LEU A 840 -22.81 -44.49 -51.50
C LEU A 840 -23.39 -45.87 -51.88
N SER A 841 -24.61 -46.16 -51.44
CA SER A 841 -25.30 -47.40 -51.77
C SER A 841 -25.94 -47.25 -53.15
N VAL A 842 -25.27 -47.72 -54.20
CA VAL A 842 -25.89 -47.80 -55.54
C VAL A 842 -26.84 -49.00 -55.54
N PRO A 843 -28.15 -48.82 -55.76
CA PRO A 843 -29.05 -49.97 -55.88
C PRO A 843 -28.66 -50.76 -57.12
N MET A 844 -28.06 -51.93 -56.95
CA MET A 844 -27.99 -52.93 -58.02
C MET A 844 -29.43 -53.38 -58.29
N THR A 845 -30.04 -52.81 -59.32
CA THR A 845 -31.24 -53.39 -59.92
C THR A 845 -30.77 -54.63 -60.68
N THR A 846 -31.13 -55.81 -60.21
CA THR A 846 -31.01 -57.03 -61.01
C THR A 846 -32.02 -56.93 -62.14
N SER A 847 -31.55 -56.67 -63.35
CA SER A 847 -32.19 -57.11 -64.59
C SER A 847 -31.44 -58.34 -65.10
#